data_AF-A0A8T5F407-F1
#
_entry.id   AF-A0A8T5F407-F1
#
_cell.length_a   1.000
_cell.length_b   1.000
_cell.length_c   1.000
_cell.angle_alpha   90.00
_cell.angle_beta   90.00
_cell.angle_gamma   90.00
#
_symmetry.space_group_name_H-M   'P 1'
#
loop_
_entity.id
_entity.type
_entity.pdbx_description
1 polymer ?
#
loop_
_entity_poly.entity_id
_entity_poly.type
_entity_poly.pdbx_seq_one_letter_code
_entity_poly.pdbx_strand_id
1 'polypeptide(L)'
;MSEYYTSMDRELGAQSDEMKQMDKSTAMGIPIEDFGASTNPFEHQTNALKARIFHGASRVEFSFFGSGKGRKEQSTPGTFGKRERQDMRELAEFNKVETTTHATVGIQGLSGLNMQQGMFSDDQRKQAMDEIKRAIHFASEATTGGAIVFHTGEAPRYMHGRWSNGDGKTLFEMYPEEEKRKVTYLADPVTKRLVGQISNVDKIAAPILKRDKKGGVEYLKDENGEDVVDAQLSEYDRLHHGKIPLYETDEDGNIRTNLITFEDFRKSREKEYQSEYNRSPTEEEIAKDFFYQQKFVDVMYSLYFGIGNEREYNELLEQREKLIKAKKYYQGVKEKIGDEWDSFIENTKKYPGHRADQHGLVTPKEVDPIEWLDKQIKDNERSIAHTKELALHGRRTATEQLDTVKRSKLADDYAVEQSSQSMGELGVYTWQMNEKTKKDYKDGKTNYKLKNDLYLAPENLFPEMYGAHPDELKNLVIKGRKAMQKQLMSTYGMNKEKAQTLSKKHIKATFDIGHANVWRKYFKSKEGESLDSRDKRFNKWLLGKTKELVDEGIVGHIHISDNFGFHDEHLAAGDGNAPIRDFVEQAKKAGLNEFIVESGSFNPLTSLPDTWMHFDSPVYGMHVAGFTNDTWTDPNSAPRWNNFHRSYFGKTEGPRYLVGDMAPSDDFKGAPFYTGVSLE
;
A
#
# COMPACT_ATOMS: atom_id res chain seq x y z
N MET A 1 -1.72 -26.12 -74.66
CA MET A 1 -0.71 -25.56 -73.74
C MET A 1 -1.47 -24.86 -72.65
N SER A 2 -1.46 -25.41 -71.44
CA SER A 2 -2.16 -24.88 -70.27
C SER A 2 -1.38 -23.69 -69.71
N GLU A 3 -1.96 -22.50 -69.79
CA GLU A 3 -1.43 -21.33 -69.08
C GLU A 3 -1.56 -21.55 -67.58
N TYR A 4 -0.42 -21.51 -66.89
CA TYR A 4 -0.34 -21.56 -65.43
C TYR A 4 -0.79 -20.21 -64.88
N TYR A 5 -2.03 -20.12 -64.41
CA TYR A 5 -2.44 -19.03 -63.54
C TYR A 5 -1.83 -19.26 -62.15
N THR A 6 -1.06 -18.29 -61.66
CA THR A 6 -0.58 -18.31 -60.28
C THR A 6 -1.57 -17.54 -59.39
N SER A 7 -1.57 -17.83 -58.09
CA SER A 7 -2.44 -17.16 -57.11
C SER A 7 -2.14 -15.65 -56.95
N MET A 8 -1.11 -15.13 -57.60
CA MET A 8 -0.77 -13.70 -57.63
C MET A 8 -1.46 -12.92 -58.76
N ASP A 9 -2.11 -13.61 -59.69
CA ASP A 9 -2.81 -13.00 -60.84
C ASP A 9 -4.29 -12.67 -60.54
N ARG A 10 -4.70 -12.65 -59.27
CA ARG A 10 -6.09 -12.42 -58.85
C ARG A 10 -6.24 -11.02 -58.23
N GLU A 11 -6.98 -10.14 -58.92
CA GLU A 11 -7.43 -8.88 -58.35
C GLU A 11 -8.25 -9.14 -57.07
N LEU A 12 -7.80 -8.58 -55.95
CA LEU A 12 -8.59 -8.46 -54.74
C LEU A 12 -9.73 -7.47 -55.03
N GLY A 13 -10.90 -8.00 -55.40
CA GLY A 13 -12.09 -7.17 -55.62
C GLY A 13 -12.41 -6.33 -54.39
N ALA A 14 -12.80 -5.07 -54.61
CA ALA A 14 -13.18 -4.16 -53.55
C ALA A 14 -14.29 -4.76 -52.66
N GLN A 15 -14.10 -4.73 -51.34
CA GLN A 15 -15.15 -5.10 -50.37
C GLN A 15 -16.42 -4.27 -50.63
N SER A 16 -17.57 -4.95 -50.73
CA SER A 16 -18.87 -4.29 -50.85
C SER A 16 -19.17 -3.43 -49.62
N ASP A 17 -19.96 -2.36 -49.78
CA ASP A 17 -20.34 -1.50 -48.66
C ASP A 17 -21.16 -2.23 -47.58
N GLU A 18 -21.75 -3.38 -47.93
CA GLU A 18 -22.43 -4.29 -47.01
C GLU A 18 -21.44 -5.02 -46.07
N MET A 19 -20.26 -5.43 -46.57
CA MET A 19 -19.20 -6.00 -45.71
C MET A 19 -18.62 -4.94 -44.76
N LYS A 20 -18.48 -3.69 -45.22
CA LYS A 20 -18.08 -2.56 -44.36
C LYS A 20 -19.11 -2.21 -43.29
N GLN A 21 -20.39 -2.56 -43.49
CA GLN A 21 -21.44 -2.42 -42.49
C GLN A 21 -21.45 -3.59 -41.51
N MET A 22 -21.19 -4.83 -41.94
CA MET A 22 -21.02 -5.97 -41.05
C MET A 22 -19.78 -5.84 -40.15
N ASP A 23 -18.65 -5.33 -40.65
CA ASP A 23 -17.41 -5.13 -39.87
C ASP A 23 -17.56 -4.10 -38.71
N LYS A 24 -18.60 -3.26 -38.73
CA LYS A 24 -18.74 -2.12 -37.80
C LYS A 24 -19.46 -2.44 -36.49
N SER A 25 -19.99 -3.64 -36.31
CA SER A 25 -20.62 -4.01 -35.05
C SER A 25 -20.46 -5.49 -34.77
N THR A 26 -19.76 -5.83 -33.68
CA THR A 26 -20.08 -7.05 -32.92
C THR A 26 -21.59 -7.06 -32.62
N ALA A 27 -22.18 -8.22 -32.32
CA ALA A 27 -23.57 -8.31 -31.88
C ALA A 27 -23.89 -7.38 -30.68
N MET A 28 -22.86 -6.91 -29.96
CA MET A 28 -22.95 -5.99 -28.82
C MET A 28 -22.55 -4.52 -29.13
N GLY A 29 -22.25 -4.15 -30.38
CA GLY A 29 -21.87 -2.76 -30.73
C GLY A 29 -20.49 -2.33 -30.23
N ILE A 30 -19.61 -3.30 -29.98
CA ILE A 30 -18.20 -3.13 -29.57
C ILE A 30 -17.32 -3.39 -30.80
N PRO A 31 -16.71 -2.38 -31.43
CA PRO A 31 -15.82 -2.61 -32.56
C PRO A 31 -14.52 -3.28 -32.09
N ILE A 32 -13.91 -4.09 -32.95
CA ILE A 32 -12.63 -4.78 -32.66
C ILE A 32 -11.51 -3.82 -32.30
N GLU A 33 -11.59 -2.59 -32.83
CA GLU A 33 -10.63 -1.53 -32.58
C GLU A 33 -10.69 -0.99 -31.15
N ASP A 34 -11.70 -1.33 -30.34
CA ASP A 34 -11.76 -1.00 -28.91
C ASP A 34 -10.79 -1.86 -28.06
N PHE A 35 -10.35 -3.01 -28.59
CA PHE A 35 -9.48 -3.96 -27.89
C PHE A 35 -8.02 -3.87 -28.34
N GLY A 36 -7.13 -3.73 -27.37
CA GLY A 36 -5.68 -3.81 -27.50
C GLY A 36 -5.08 -4.95 -26.69
N ALA A 37 -3.76 -5.03 -26.65
CA ALA A 37 -3.04 -6.03 -25.87
C ALA A 37 -1.72 -5.50 -25.31
N SER A 38 -1.27 -6.07 -24.19
CA SER A 38 0.04 -5.76 -23.62
C SER A 38 1.19 -6.41 -24.42
N THR A 39 2.35 -5.76 -24.47
CA THR A 39 3.57 -6.33 -25.05
C THR A 39 4.10 -7.46 -24.19
N ASN A 40 4.78 -8.44 -24.79
CA ASN A 40 5.53 -9.43 -24.04
C ASN A 40 6.69 -8.73 -23.29
N PRO A 41 6.69 -8.72 -21.94
CA PRO A 41 7.68 -7.98 -21.16
C PRO A 41 9.08 -8.62 -21.18
N PHE A 42 9.18 -9.88 -21.61
CA PHE A 42 10.43 -10.63 -21.72
C PHE A 42 11.11 -10.46 -23.09
N GLU A 43 10.45 -9.77 -24.02
CA GLU A 43 10.99 -9.45 -25.34
C GLU A 43 11.50 -8.01 -25.41
N HIS A 44 12.30 -7.75 -26.46
CA HIS A 44 12.66 -6.39 -26.81
C HIS A 44 11.39 -5.61 -27.21
N GLN A 45 11.12 -4.49 -26.53
CA GLN A 45 9.82 -3.83 -26.63
C GLN A 45 9.47 -3.31 -28.04
N THR A 46 10.47 -2.93 -28.86
CA THR A 46 10.22 -2.59 -30.27
C THR A 46 9.73 -3.79 -31.07
N ASN A 47 10.26 -4.99 -30.81
CA ASN A 47 9.84 -6.20 -31.51
C ASN A 47 8.47 -6.67 -30.99
N ALA A 48 8.23 -6.57 -29.69
CA ALA A 48 6.95 -6.89 -29.10
C ALA A 48 5.83 -5.96 -29.62
N LEU A 49 6.12 -4.65 -29.78
CA LEU A 49 5.20 -3.71 -30.43
C LEU A 49 4.91 -4.11 -31.89
N LYS A 50 5.96 -4.39 -32.69
CA LYS A 50 5.79 -4.87 -34.08
C LYS A 50 4.88 -6.09 -34.12
N ALA A 51 5.14 -7.07 -33.26
CA ALA A 51 4.35 -8.28 -33.18
C ALA A 51 2.87 -7.95 -32.93
N ARG A 52 2.55 -7.13 -31.92
CA ARG A 52 1.17 -6.72 -31.63
C ARG A 52 0.50 -5.98 -32.78
N ILE A 53 1.22 -5.11 -33.49
CA ILE A 53 0.72 -4.46 -34.70
C ILE A 53 0.36 -5.50 -35.77
N PHE A 54 1.23 -6.49 -36.02
CA PHE A 54 0.94 -7.57 -36.98
C PHE A 54 -0.24 -8.45 -36.56
N HIS A 55 -0.51 -8.57 -35.26
CA HIS A 55 -1.69 -9.26 -34.75
C HIS A 55 -2.99 -8.44 -34.87
N GLY A 56 -2.92 -7.22 -35.41
CA GLY A 56 -4.07 -6.35 -35.62
C GLY A 56 -4.47 -5.54 -34.38
N ALA A 57 -3.57 -5.39 -33.40
CA ALA A 57 -3.85 -4.57 -32.23
C ALA A 57 -3.95 -3.08 -32.61
N SER A 58 -5.11 -2.46 -32.39
CA SER A 58 -5.29 -1.01 -32.51
C SER A 58 -4.67 -0.25 -31.33
N ARG A 59 -4.50 -0.94 -30.19
CA ARG A 59 -3.88 -0.39 -28.98
C ARG A 59 -2.87 -1.37 -28.39
N VAL A 60 -1.77 -0.84 -27.88
CA VAL A 60 -0.70 -1.64 -27.29
C VAL A 60 -0.17 -1.01 -26.01
N GLU A 61 -0.24 -1.74 -24.91
CA GLU A 61 0.39 -1.31 -23.67
C GLU A 61 1.81 -1.86 -23.57
N PHE A 62 2.79 -0.98 -23.35
CA PHE A 62 4.16 -1.43 -23.08
C PHE A 62 4.29 -1.92 -21.64
N SER A 63 4.64 -3.20 -21.45
CA SER A 63 4.81 -3.80 -20.13
C SER A 63 6.28 -4.11 -19.82
N PHE A 64 6.68 -3.90 -18.57
CA PHE A 64 8.04 -4.11 -18.09
C PHE A 64 8.06 -4.94 -16.81
N PHE A 65 8.98 -5.90 -16.71
CA PHE A 65 9.18 -6.71 -15.49
C PHE A 65 10.47 -6.32 -14.73
N GLY A 66 11.42 -5.67 -15.38
CA GLY A 66 12.66 -5.27 -14.72
C GLY A 66 12.45 -4.10 -13.76
N SER A 67 13.26 -4.02 -12.72
CA SER A 67 13.36 -2.87 -11.81
C SER A 67 14.83 -2.53 -11.53
N GLY A 68 15.11 -1.29 -11.12
CA GLY A 68 16.47 -0.82 -10.88
C GLY A 68 17.33 -0.84 -12.15
N LYS A 69 18.50 -1.50 -12.08
CA LYS A 69 19.40 -1.63 -13.24
C LYS A 69 18.83 -2.62 -14.25
N GLY A 70 18.14 -2.10 -15.26
CA GLY A 70 17.59 -2.91 -16.36
C GLY A 70 18.66 -3.69 -17.13
N ARG A 71 18.27 -4.86 -17.61
CA ARG A 71 19.09 -5.77 -18.45
C ARG A 71 18.24 -6.28 -19.62
N LYS A 72 18.83 -7.03 -20.55
CA LYS A 72 18.11 -7.52 -21.73
C LYS A 72 16.92 -8.42 -21.35
N GLU A 73 17.12 -9.32 -20.38
CA GLU A 73 16.12 -10.29 -19.92
C GLU A 73 15.10 -9.68 -18.94
N GLN A 74 15.43 -8.52 -18.38
CA GLN A 74 14.62 -7.78 -17.42
C GLN A 74 14.68 -6.30 -17.80
N SER A 75 14.05 -5.99 -18.93
CA SER A 75 14.06 -4.63 -19.45
C SER A 75 13.27 -3.71 -18.52
N THR A 76 13.75 -2.48 -18.42
CA THR A 76 13.08 -1.37 -17.71
C THR A 76 12.74 -0.30 -18.73
N PRO A 77 11.82 0.63 -18.45
CA PRO A 77 11.58 1.77 -19.33
C PRO A 77 12.87 2.53 -19.69
N GLY A 78 13.81 2.63 -18.73
CA GLY A 78 15.12 3.28 -18.94
C GLY A 78 16.18 2.44 -19.68
N THR A 79 15.90 1.20 -20.06
CA THR A 79 16.81 0.38 -20.88
C THR A 79 16.83 0.86 -22.33
N PHE A 80 15.74 1.48 -22.80
CA PHE A 80 15.58 1.93 -24.18
C PHE A 80 16.05 3.38 -24.36
N GLY A 81 16.99 3.58 -25.27
CA GLY A 81 17.56 4.88 -25.57
C GLY A 81 16.59 5.78 -26.36
N LYS A 82 16.95 7.06 -26.50
CA LYS A 82 16.11 8.05 -27.19
C LYS A 82 15.72 7.63 -28.61
N ARG A 83 16.67 7.05 -29.37
CA ARG A 83 16.41 6.57 -30.74
C ARG A 83 15.38 5.44 -30.75
N GLU A 84 15.54 4.44 -29.89
CA GLU A 84 14.60 3.31 -29.85
C GLU A 84 13.20 3.74 -29.42
N ARG A 85 13.10 4.68 -28.47
CA ARG A 85 11.83 5.28 -28.07
C ARG A 85 11.17 6.03 -29.21
N GLN A 86 11.96 6.80 -29.97
CA GLN A 86 11.47 7.44 -31.18
C GLN A 86 10.99 6.39 -32.20
N ASP A 87 11.78 5.36 -32.49
CA ASP A 87 11.40 4.28 -33.41
C ASP A 87 10.08 3.60 -32.99
N MET A 88 9.88 3.37 -31.68
CA MET A 88 8.61 2.85 -31.14
C MET A 88 7.45 3.82 -31.38
N ARG A 89 7.66 5.12 -31.12
CA ARG A 89 6.63 6.15 -31.34
C ARG A 89 6.25 6.25 -32.80
N GLU A 90 7.25 6.26 -33.68
CA GLU A 90 7.07 6.30 -35.14
C GLU A 90 6.26 5.11 -35.62
N LEU A 91 6.66 3.92 -35.20
CA LEU A 91 5.97 2.68 -35.54
C LEU A 91 4.50 2.72 -35.10
N ALA A 92 4.21 3.21 -33.89
CA ALA A 92 2.84 3.37 -33.42
C ALA A 92 2.05 4.40 -34.25
N GLU A 93 2.64 5.56 -34.57
CA GLU A 93 1.98 6.62 -35.36
C GLU A 93 1.69 6.19 -36.79
N PHE A 94 2.65 5.58 -37.48
CA PHE A 94 2.48 5.10 -38.86
C PHE A 94 1.37 4.07 -38.97
N ASN A 95 1.28 3.15 -38.00
CA ASN A 95 0.26 2.11 -37.96
C ASN A 95 -1.04 2.57 -37.29
N LYS A 96 -1.13 3.86 -36.91
CA LYS A 96 -2.29 4.45 -36.20
C LYS A 96 -2.66 3.70 -34.92
N VAL A 97 -1.68 3.11 -34.26
CA VAL A 97 -1.84 2.39 -32.99
C VAL A 97 -1.70 3.36 -31.82
N GLU A 98 -2.58 3.25 -30.84
CA GLU A 98 -2.47 3.96 -29.57
C GLU A 98 -1.65 3.14 -28.59
N THR A 99 -0.81 3.80 -27.81
CA THR A 99 0.09 3.13 -26.87
C THR A 99 0.05 3.76 -25.50
N THR A 100 0.03 2.92 -24.47
CA THR A 100 0.12 3.27 -23.04
C THR A 100 1.35 2.61 -22.41
N THR A 101 1.59 2.83 -21.12
CA THR A 101 2.74 2.24 -20.42
C THR A 101 2.33 1.65 -19.09
N HIS A 102 2.63 0.37 -18.89
CA HIS A 102 2.66 -0.23 -17.56
C HIS A 102 4.03 0.01 -16.93
N ALA A 103 4.10 0.52 -15.71
CA ALA A 103 5.36 0.58 -14.95
C ALA A 103 5.82 -0.84 -14.60
N THR A 104 6.98 -0.98 -13.96
CA THR A 104 7.44 -2.33 -13.58
C THR A 104 6.44 -3.03 -12.65
N VAL A 105 6.03 -4.26 -13.02
CA VAL A 105 5.11 -5.07 -12.19
C VAL A 105 5.71 -5.44 -10.83
N GLY A 106 7.04 -5.30 -10.68
CA GLY A 106 7.75 -5.56 -9.44
C GLY A 106 7.56 -4.49 -8.35
N ILE A 107 6.85 -3.40 -8.66
CA ILE A 107 6.45 -2.40 -7.65
C ILE A 107 5.05 -2.72 -7.17
N GLN A 108 4.92 -2.93 -5.86
CA GLN A 108 3.65 -3.07 -5.19
C GLN A 108 3.44 -1.89 -4.25
N GLY A 109 2.52 -1.00 -4.63
CA GLY A 109 2.14 0.16 -3.85
C GLY A 109 3.19 1.27 -3.77
N LEU A 110 2.80 2.35 -3.11
CA LEU A 110 3.57 3.59 -2.93
C LEU A 110 3.74 4.00 -1.47
N SER A 111 3.31 3.18 -0.52
CA SER A 111 3.45 3.45 0.91
C SER A 111 4.90 3.34 1.41
N GLY A 112 5.73 2.55 0.71
CA GLY A 112 7.07 2.19 1.17
C GLY A 112 7.09 1.04 2.17
N LEU A 113 5.96 0.36 2.39
CA LEU A 113 5.89 -0.72 3.36
C LEU A 113 6.83 -1.88 3.00
N ASN A 114 7.71 -2.20 3.94
CA ASN A 114 8.53 -3.38 3.95
C ASN A 114 8.08 -4.29 5.09
N MET A 115 7.23 -5.27 4.78
CA MET A 115 6.72 -6.20 5.77
C MET A 115 7.81 -7.07 6.40
N GLN A 116 8.89 -7.40 5.67
CA GLN A 116 9.99 -8.20 6.19
C GLN A 116 10.77 -7.45 7.27
N GLN A 117 10.95 -6.14 7.11
CA GLN A 117 11.61 -5.27 8.08
C GLN A 117 10.64 -4.66 9.11
N GLY A 118 9.34 -4.87 8.93
CA GLY A 118 8.31 -4.29 9.79
C GLY A 118 8.34 -2.76 9.80
N MET A 119 8.59 -2.11 8.66
CA MET A 119 8.71 -0.65 8.60
C MET A 119 8.28 -0.08 7.25
N PHE A 120 7.93 1.20 7.24
CA PHE A 120 7.72 2.02 6.05
C PHE A 120 9.06 2.68 5.67
N SER A 121 9.72 2.13 4.66
CA SER A 121 11.02 2.58 4.19
C SER A 121 10.89 3.72 3.18
N ASP A 122 11.53 4.86 3.48
CA ASP A 122 11.63 5.97 2.53
C ASP A 122 12.43 5.59 1.29
N ASP A 123 13.45 4.73 1.42
CA ASP A 123 14.26 4.27 0.31
C ASP A 123 13.44 3.41 -0.65
N GLN A 124 12.65 2.46 -0.11
CA GLN A 124 11.78 1.61 -0.94
C GLN A 124 10.69 2.45 -1.62
N ARG A 125 10.09 3.39 -0.89
CA ARG A 125 9.13 4.33 -1.47
C ARG A 125 9.77 5.17 -2.58
N LYS A 126 10.97 5.70 -2.35
CA LYS A 126 11.70 6.49 -3.34
C LYS A 126 12.03 5.66 -4.57
N GLN A 127 12.46 4.41 -4.41
CA GLN A 127 12.71 3.49 -5.52
C GLN A 127 11.44 3.26 -6.35
N ALA A 128 10.30 2.99 -5.71
CA ALA A 128 9.02 2.85 -6.40
C ALA A 128 8.64 4.12 -7.18
N MET A 129 8.79 5.29 -6.56
CA MET A 129 8.53 6.57 -7.22
C MET A 129 9.47 6.84 -8.39
N ASP A 130 10.76 6.53 -8.26
CA ASP A 130 11.73 6.75 -9.32
C ASP A 130 11.47 5.85 -10.53
N GLU A 131 11.05 4.60 -10.32
CA GLU A 131 10.65 3.70 -11.40
C GLU A 131 9.39 4.17 -12.13
N ILE A 132 8.39 4.68 -11.41
CA ILE A 132 7.21 5.28 -12.06
C ILE A 132 7.61 6.55 -12.81
N LYS A 133 8.52 7.38 -12.29
CA LYS A 133 9.06 8.54 -13.04
C LYS A 133 9.77 8.11 -14.32
N ARG A 134 10.50 6.98 -14.31
CA ARG A 134 11.10 6.40 -15.52
C ARG A 134 10.04 5.96 -16.53
N ALA A 135 8.95 5.34 -16.06
CA ALA A 135 7.80 4.98 -16.90
C ALA A 135 7.12 6.22 -17.50
N ILE A 136 6.89 7.28 -16.70
CA ILE A 136 6.35 8.57 -17.17
C ILE A 136 7.23 9.18 -18.26
N HIS A 137 8.55 9.16 -18.07
CA HIS A 137 9.48 9.68 -19.06
C HIS A 137 9.47 8.85 -20.35
N PHE A 138 9.43 7.52 -20.23
CA PHE A 138 9.27 6.64 -21.37
C PHE A 138 7.96 6.92 -22.11
N ALA A 139 6.83 6.97 -21.40
CA ALA A 139 5.51 7.26 -21.95
C ALA A 139 5.50 8.59 -22.73
N SER A 140 6.14 9.62 -22.19
CA SER A 140 6.21 10.95 -22.82
C SER A 140 6.97 11.01 -24.15
N GLU A 141 7.82 10.01 -24.44
CA GLU A 141 8.69 9.98 -25.63
C GLU A 141 8.33 8.84 -26.59
N ALA A 142 8.05 7.65 -26.07
CA ALA A 142 7.89 6.42 -26.84
C ALA A 142 6.44 6.08 -27.19
N THR A 143 5.47 6.65 -26.46
CA THR A 143 4.05 6.28 -26.58
C THR A 143 3.20 7.42 -27.08
N THR A 144 1.97 7.15 -27.50
CA THR A 144 1.01 8.17 -27.92
C THR A 144 0.35 8.92 -26.77
N GLY A 145 0.63 8.54 -25.52
CA GLY A 145 0.11 9.17 -24.30
C GLY A 145 -0.79 8.23 -23.49
N GLY A 146 -1.66 8.79 -22.64
CA GLY A 146 -2.62 7.98 -21.86
C GLY A 146 -2.07 7.47 -20.53
N ALA A 147 -2.47 6.26 -20.14
CA ALA A 147 -2.23 5.71 -18.81
C ALA A 147 -0.75 5.39 -18.55
N ILE A 148 -0.30 5.70 -17.34
CA ILE A 148 0.89 5.14 -16.71
C ILE A 148 0.44 4.27 -15.56
N VAL A 149 0.37 2.95 -15.82
CA VAL A 149 -0.18 1.95 -14.92
C VAL A 149 0.84 1.53 -13.88
N PHE A 150 0.41 1.27 -12.65
CA PHE A 150 1.22 0.60 -11.63
C PHE A 150 0.32 -0.10 -10.61
N HIS A 151 0.82 -1.17 -10.00
CA HIS A 151 0.03 -1.94 -9.05
C HIS A 151 -0.10 -1.27 -7.68
N THR A 152 -1.30 -1.34 -7.13
CA THR A 152 -1.57 -1.07 -5.71
C THR A 152 -1.02 -2.19 -4.82
N GLY A 153 -0.91 -1.92 -3.53
CA GLY A 153 -0.39 -2.89 -2.55
C GLY A 153 0.09 -2.21 -1.28
N GLU A 154 -0.73 -1.35 -0.68
CA GLU A 154 -0.23 -0.35 0.26
C GLU A 154 0.03 -0.87 1.67
N ALA A 155 -0.82 -1.79 2.14
CA ALA A 155 -0.73 -2.40 3.45
C ALA A 155 -1.43 -3.76 3.45
N PRO A 156 -0.99 -4.73 4.28
CA PRO A 156 -1.77 -5.94 4.53
C PRO A 156 -3.08 -5.59 5.22
N ARG A 157 -4.13 -6.38 4.97
CA ARG A 157 -5.39 -6.21 5.68
C ARG A 157 -6.10 -7.53 5.95
N TYR A 158 -6.98 -7.49 6.94
CA TYR A 158 -8.02 -8.50 7.14
C TYR A 158 -9.28 -8.12 6.33
N MET A 159 -10.13 -9.09 6.02
CA MET A 159 -11.38 -8.92 5.28
C MET A 159 -12.62 -8.93 6.18
N HIS A 160 -12.61 -9.78 7.20
CA HIS A 160 -13.76 -9.97 8.07
C HIS A 160 -14.25 -8.64 8.68
N GLY A 161 -15.54 -8.34 8.52
CA GLY A 161 -16.19 -7.20 9.17
C GLY A 161 -15.91 -5.84 8.53
N ARG A 162 -15.00 -5.74 7.55
CA ARG A 162 -14.76 -4.49 6.79
C ARG A 162 -15.86 -4.19 5.78
N TRP A 163 -16.43 -5.24 5.19
CA TRP A 163 -17.52 -5.14 4.22
C TRP A 163 -18.65 -6.05 4.62
N SER A 164 -19.85 -5.49 4.72
CA SER A 164 -21.06 -6.20 5.09
C SER A 164 -22.13 -6.06 4.02
N ASN A 165 -23.02 -7.04 3.96
CA ASN A 165 -24.22 -6.96 3.14
C ASN A 165 -25.25 -6.03 3.81
N GLY A 166 -26.39 -5.81 3.14
CA GLY A 166 -27.49 -4.99 3.68
C GLY A 166 -28.07 -5.49 5.02
N ASP A 167 -27.82 -6.74 5.40
CA ASP A 167 -28.24 -7.35 6.66
C ASP A 167 -27.14 -7.27 7.75
N GLY A 168 -26.04 -6.57 7.49
CA GLY A 168 -24.91 -6.42 8.41
C GLY A 168 -23.96 -7.62 8.49
N LYS A 169 -24.19 -8.68 7.70
CA LYS A 169 -23.30 -9.86 7.68
C LYS A 169 -22.08 -9.63 6.80
N THR A 170 -20.91 -10.05 7.29
CA THR A 170 -19.63 -10.01 6.57
C THR A 170 -19.72 -10.64 5.17
N LEU A 171 -19.25 -9.92 4.16
CA LEU A 171 -19.20 -10.35 2.76
C LEU A 171 -18.00 -11.22 2.44
N PHE A 172 -16.84 -10.91 3.03
CA PHE A 172 -15.56 -11.53 2.70
C PHE A 172 -14.88 -12.12 3.92
N GLU A 173 -14.28 -13.30 3.75
CA GLU A 173 -13.50 -13.99 4.77
C GLU A 173 -12.30 -14.67 4.11
N MET A 174 -11.09 -14.31 4.59
CA MET A 174 -9.84 -14.75 3.96
C MET A 174 -9.55 -16.24 4.25
N TYR A 175 -9.88 -16.69 5.46
CA TYR A 175 -9.74 -18.08 5.90
C TYR A 175 -10.74 -18.36 7.03
N PRO A 176 -11.11 -19.63 7.27
CA PRO A 176 -11.99 -19.97 8.38
C PRO A 176 -11.45 -19.44 9.71
N GLU A 177 -12.32 -18.81 10.50
CA GLU A 177 -11.98 -18.19 11.79
C GLU A 177 -11.10 -16.92 11.68
N GLU A 178 -11.09 -16.24 10.54
CA GLU A 178 -10.41 -14.94 10.39
C GLU A 178 -10.84 -13.96 11.48
N GLU A 179 -12.11 -13.94 11.87
CA GLU A 179 -12.62 -13.09 12.96
C GLU A 179 -11.82 -13.26 14.27
N LYS A 180 -11.44 -14.50 14.58
CA LYS A 180 -10.72 -14.84 15.81
C LYS A 180 -9.23 -14.53 15.71
N ARG A 181 -8.65 -14.61 14.51
CA ARG A 181 -7.20 -14.48 14.28
C ARG A 181 -6.81 -13.20 13.56
N LYS A 182 -7.77 -12.28 13.34
CA LYS A 182 -7.52 -11.00 12.67
C LYS A 182 -6.41 -10.25 13.40
N VAL A 183 -5.52 -9.67 12.62
CA VAL A 183 -4.38 -8.91 13.12
C VAL A 183 -4.54 -7.46 12.67
N THR A 184 -4.49 -6.55 13.63
CA THR A 184 -4.43 -5.11 13.41
C THR A 184 -3.02 -4.63 13.68
N TYR A 185 -2.44 -3.90 12.72
CA TYR A 185 -1.11 -3.34 12.83
C TYR A 185 -1.18 -1.85 13.16
N LEU A 186 -0.32 -1.40 14.08
CA LEU A 186 -0.07 0.00 14.37
C LEU A 186 1.30 0.40 13.86
N ALA A 187 1.38 1.58 13.26
CA ALA A 187 2.61 2.21 12.81
C ALA A 187 2.90 3.46 13.64
N ASP A 188 4.18 3.69 13.94
CA ASP A 188 4.66 4.95 14.50
C ASP A 188 5.10 5.88 13.35
N PRO A 189 4.40 7.00 13.10
CA PRO A 189 4.73 7.92 12.01
C PRO A 189 6.13 8.56 12.09
N VAL A 190 6.75 8.60 13.27
CA VAL A 190 8.08 9.21 13.48
C VAL A 190 9.18 8.21 13.14
N THR A 191 9.15 7.03 13.76
CA THR A 191 10.16 5.98 13.50
C THR A 191 9.87 5.17 12.24
N LYS A 192 8.65 5.30 11.70
CA LYS A 192 8.11 4.56 10.54
C LYS A 192 8.07 3.06 10.74
N ARG A 193 8.18 2.58 11.97
CA ARG A 193 8.12 1.15 12.30
C ARG A 193 6.70 0.72 12.61
N LEU A 194 6.41 -0.55 12.33
CA LEU A 194 5.28 -1.24 12.93
C LEU A 194 5.61 -1.44 14.41
N VAL A 195 4.77 -0.88 15.28
CA VAL A 195 5.01 -0.85 16.74
C VAL A 195 4.00 -1.68 17.52
N GLY A 196 2.82 -1.94 16.94
CA GLY A 196 1.79 -2.77 17.54
C GLY A 196 1.32 -3.82 16.55
N GLN A 197 1.26 -5.07 16.99
CA GLN A 197 0.56 -6.15 16.32
C GLN A 197 -0.47 -6.68 17.31
N ILE A 198 -1.75 -6.49 16.98
CA ILE A 198 -2.85 -6.78 17.88
C ILE A 198 -3.69 -7.87 17.22
N SER A 199 -3.67 -9.06 17.81
CA SER A 199 -4.52 -10.17 17.39
C SER A 199 -5.71 -10.33 18.33
N ASN A 200 -6.84 -10.77 17.78
CA ASN A 200 -8.01 -11.12 18.59
C ASN A 200 -7.75 -12.27 19.59
N VAL A 201 -6.73 -13.11 19.33
CA VAL A 201 -6.30 -14.17 20.26
C VAL A 201 -5.27 -13.71 21.29
N ASP A 202 -4.72 -12.49 21.15
CA ASP A 202 -3.73 -11.99 22.10
C ASP A 202 -4.37 -11.87 23.48
N LYS A 203 -3.68 -12.39 24.48
CA LYS A 203 -4.09 -12.33 25.88
C LYS A 203 -3.14 -11.44 26.64
N ILE A 204 -3.69 -10.51 27.41
CA ILE A 204 -2.93 -9.71 28.37
C ILE A 204 -3.40 -10.06 29.77
N ALA A 205 -2.46 -10.13 30.72
CA ALA A 205 -2.79 -10.22 32.13
C ALA A 205 -3.16 -8.80 32.61
N ALA A 206 -4.45 -8.56 32.81
CA ALA A 206 -4.96 -7.29 33.31
C ALA A 206 -5.36 -7.41 34.78
N PRO A 207 -5.03 -6.45 35.64
CA PRO A 207 -5.50 -6.42 37.01
C PRO A 207 -7.02 -6.15 37.06
N ILE A 208 -7.72 -6.74 38.03
CA ILE A 208 -9.16 -6.54 38.20
C ILE A 208 -9.40 -5.23 38.96
N LEU A 209 -10.02 -4.25 38.30
CA LEU A 209 -10.39 -2.97 38.89
C LEU A 209 -11.43 -3.13 39.99
N LYS A 210 -11.19 -2.51 41.15
CA LYS A 210 -12.17 -2.42 42.22
C LYS A 210 -13.26 -1.41 41.84
N ARG A 211 -14.53 -1.81 42.02
CA ARG A 211 -15.69 -0.99 41.67
C ARG A 211 -16.58 -0.69 42.86
N ASP A 212 -17.16 0.51 42.85
CA ASP A 212 -18.11 0.95 43.87
C ASP A 212 -19.49 0.29 43.71
N LYS A 213 -20.41 0.56 44.66
CA LYS A 213 -21.78 0.00 44.63
C LYS A 213 -22.62 0.44 43.42
N LYS A 214 -22.18 1.45 42.67
CA LYS A 214 -22.81 1.96 41.46
C LYS A 214 -22.10 1.47 40.18
N GLY A 215 -21.04 0.67 40.31
CA GLY A 215 -20.25 0.12 39.20
C GLY A 215 -19.12 1.02 38.70
N GLY A 216 -18.90 2.18 39.32
CA GLY A 216 -17.80 3.10 39.01
C GLY A 216 -16.46 2.58 39.52
N VAL A 217 -15.36 2.94 38.86
CA VAL A 217 -14.00 2.55 39.29
C VAL A 217 -13.61 3.33 40.55
N GLU A 218 -13.07 2.63 41.55
CA GLU A 218 -12.51 3.26 42.75
C GLU A 218 -11.05 3.69 42.51
N TYR A 219 -10.71 4.90 42.96
CA TYR A 219 -9.36 5.48 42.84
C TYR A 219 -8.71 5.67 44.22
N LEU A 220 -7.38 5.67 44.25
CA LEU A 220 -6.60 6.02 45.43
C LEU A 220 -6.85 7.47 45.81
N LYS A 221 -7.07 7.72 47.10
CA LYS A 221 -7.31 9.06 47.66
C LYS A 221 -6.16 9.52 48.55
N ASP A 222 -5.87 10.81 48.51
CA ASP A 222 -4.90 11.44 49.40
C ASP A 222 -5.48 11.70 50.80
N GLU A 223 -4.69 12.32 51.68
CA GLU A 223 -5.08 12.68 53.05
C GLU A 223 -6.25 13.68 53.12
N ASN A 224 -6.51 14.41 52.03
CA ASN A 224 -7.60 15.38 51.91
C ASN A 224 -8.86 14.76 51.28
N GLY A 225 -8.80 13.50 50.84
CA GLY A 225 -9.90 12.78 50.20
C GLY A 225 -10.03 13.04 48.69
N GLU A 226 -9.05 13.72 48.09
CA GLU A 226 -8.94 13.97 46.64
C GLU A 226 -8.28 12.78 45.93
N ASP A 227 -8.62 12.56 44.66
CA ASP A 227 -8.04 11.44 43.88
C ASP A 227 -6.56 11.71 43.60
N VAL A 228 -5.70 10.73 43.87
CA VAL A 228 -4.27 10.81 43.55
C VAL A 228 -4.11 10.66 42.04
N VAL A 229 -3.50 11.67 41.42
CA VAL A 229 -3.25 11.73 39.97
C VAL A 229 -1.76 11.71 39.69
N ASP A 230 -1.33 10.78 38.85
CA ASP A 230 -0.01 10.84 38.24
C ASP A 230 -0.07 11.77 37.01
N ALA A 231 0.58 12.94 37.13
CA ALA A 231 0.59 13.95 36.09
C ALA A 231 1.15 13.43 34.75
N GLN A 232 2.12 12.50 34.80
CA GLN A 232 2.72 11.94 33.60
C GLN A 232 1.77 10.94 32.93
N LEU A 233 0.97 10.19 33.67
CA LEU A 233 -0.05 9.31 33.09
C LEU A 233 -1.29 10.09 32.61
N SER A 234 -1.59 11.23 33.22
CA SER A 234 -2.81 12.01 32.92
C SER A 234 -2.95 12.46 31.48
N GLU A 235 -1.83 12.68 30.79
CA GLU A 235 -1.80 13.06 29.37
C GLU A 235 -2.10 11.89 28.42
N TYR A 236 -1.83 10.66 28.86
CA TYR A 236 -1.86 9.46 28.00
C TYR A 236 -3.02 8.53 28.33
N ASP A 237 -3.50 8.55 29.57
CA ASP A 237 -4.66 7.79 30.00
C ASP A 237 -5.96 8.58 29.72
N ARG A 238 -6.61 8.22 28.62
CA ARG A 238 -7.87 8.85 28.17
C ARG A 238 -9.06 8.57 29.06
N LEU A 239 -8.99 7.57 29.94
CA LEU A 239 -10.17 7.08 30.67
C LEU A 239 -10.08 7.37 32.16
N HIS A 240 -8.92 7.19 32.76
CA HIS A 240 -8.72 7.50 34.18
C HIS A 240 -8.05 8.85 34.38
N HIS A 241 -7.60 9.53 33.33
CA HIS A 241 -6.96 10.85 33.40
C HIS A 241 -5.79 10.87 34.41
N GLY A 242 -5.04 9.77 34.49
CA GLY A 242 -3.90 9.61 35.39
C GLY A 242 -4.26 9.31 36.84
N LYS A 243 -5.55 9.21 37.18
CA LYS A 243 -5.98 8.76 38.51
C LYS A 243 -5.53 7.32 38.74
N ILE A 244 -5.01 7.03 39.93
CA ILE A 244 -4.50 5.68 40.27
C ILE A 244 -5.68 4.78 40.67
N PRO A 245 -6.06 3.78 39.85
CA PRO A 245 -7.16 2.89 40.21
C PRO A 245 -6.77 1.92 41.32
N LEU A 246 -7.75 1.53 42.14
CA LEU A 246 -7.62 0.45 43.10
C LEU A 246 -7.95 -0.89 42.45
N TYR A 247 -7.23 -1.94 42.84
CA TYR A 247 -7.42 -3.28 42.32
C TYR A 247 -7.97 -4.22 43.40
N GLU A 248 -8.68 -5.27 42.96
CA GLU A 248 -9.09 -6.35 43.85
C GLU A 248 -7.88 -7.15 44.32
N THR A 249 -7.89 -7.57 45.60
CA THR A 249 -6.86 -8.43 46.18
C THR A 249 -7.45 -9.79 46.58
N ASP A 250 -6.62 -10.83 46.61
CA ASP A 250 -6.96 -12.10 47.24
C ASP A 250 -6.83 -12.05 48.77
N GLU A 251 -7.07 -13.18 49.43
CA GLU A 251 -7.02 -13.31 50.89
C GLU A 251 -5.62 -13.05 51.47
N ASP A 252 -4.58 -13.26 50.66
CA ASP A 252 -3.17 -13.04 51.01
C ASP A 252 -2.72 -11.59 50.70
N GLY A 253 -3.60 -10.78 50.11
CA GLY A 253 -3.33 -9.39 49.73
C GLY A 253 -2.66 -9.22 48.36
N ASN A 254 -2.55 -10.28 47.54
CA ASN A 254 -2.01 -10.18 46.20
C ASN A 254 -3.04 -9.58 45.23
N ILE A 255 -2.60 -8.75 44.30
CA ILE A 255 -3.47 -8.17 43.26
C ILE A 255 -3.99 -9.30 42.35
N ARG A 256 -5.32 -9.39 42.24
CA ARG A 256 -5.97 -10.33 41.34
C ARG A 256 -5.81 -9.86 39.90
N THR A 257 -5.39 -10.80 39.04
CA THR A 257 -5.28 -10.57 37.60
C THR A 257 -6.16 -11.57 36.85
N ASN A 258 -6.58 -11.18 35.65
CA ASN A 258 -7.27 -12.04 34.71
C ASN A 258 -6.60 -11.94 33.34
N LEU A 259 -6.52 -13.06 32.63
CA LEU A 259 -6.13 -13.10 31.23
C LEU A 259 -7.33 -12.67 30.37
N ILE A 260 -7.28 -11.47 29.83
CA ILE A 260 -8.32 -10.95 28.94
C ILE A 260 -7.84 -11.02 27.49
N THR A 261 -8.74 -11.43 26.58
CA THR A 261 -8.49 -11.35 25.14
C THR A 261 -8.72 -9.92 24.64
N PHE A 262 -8.24 -9.59 23.43
CA PHE A 262 -8.57 -8.30 22.80
C PHE A 262 -10.08 -8.10 22.63
N GLU A 263 -10.85 -9.16 22.35
CA GLU A 263 -12.30 -9.07 22.20
C GLU A 263 -13.01 -8.80 23.54
N ASP A 264 -12.55 -9.43 24.63
CA ASP A 264 -13.05 -9.12 25.98
C ASP A 264 -12.70 -7.68 26.37
N PHE A 265 -11.46 -7.27 26.06
CA PHE A 265 -10.99 -5.91 26.28
C PHE A 265 -11.84 -4.88 25.52
N ARG A 266 -12.11 -5.12 24.24
CA ARG A 266 -12.95 -4.27 23.38
C ARG A 266 -14.32 -4.07 24.01
N LYS A 267 -15.01 -5.14 24.41
CA LYS A 267 -16.34 -5.07 25.03
C LYS A 267 -16.32 -4.29 26.34
N SER A 268 -15.28 -4.45 27.17
CA SER A 268 -15.15 -3.64 28.38
C SER A 268 -14.91 -2.17 28.06
N ARG A 269 -14.04 -1.90 27.08
CA ARG A 269 -13.63 -0.54 26.70
C ARG A 269 -14.78 0.23 26.05
N GLU A 270 -15.61 -0.42 25.25
CA GLU A 270 -16.83 0.18 24.68
C GLU A 270 -17.81 0.64 25.76
N LYS A 271 -18.00 -0.14 26.83
CA LYS A 271 -18.86 0.27 27.96
C LYS A 271 -18.29 1.48 28.70
N GLU A 272 -16.97 1.52 28.86
CA GLU A 272 -16.28 2.64 29.50
C GLU A 272 -16.41 3.92 28.68
N TYR A 273 -16.20 3.86 27.35
CA TYR A 273 -16.42 5.00 26.46
C TYR A 273 -17.89 5.45 26.43
N GLN A 274 -18.84 4.52 26.50
CA GLN A 274 -20.26 4.88 26.57
C GLN A 274 -20.58 5.61 27.88
N SER A 275 -19.97 5.22 28.99
CA SER A 275 -20.14 5.86 30.30
C SER A 275 -19.51 7.25 30.35
N GLU A 276 -18.30 7.41 29.81
CA GLU A 276 -17.51 8.64 29.94
C GLU A 276 -17.83 9.65 28.83
N TYR A 277 -17.97 9.18 27.59
CA TYR A 277 -18.07 10.00 26.39
C TYR A 277 -19.41 9.92 25.66
N ASN A 278 -20.33 9.05 26.13
CA ASN A 278 -21.63 8.78 25.48
C ASN A 278 -21.52 8.44 23.97
N ARG A 279 -20.45 7.73 23.59
CA ARG A 279 -20.19 7.23 22.24
C ARG A 279 -19.38 5.94 22.25
N SER A 280 -19.39 5.20 21.14
CA SER A 280 -18.45 4.11 20.92
C SER A 280 -17.06 4.64 20.51
N PRO A 281 -15.98 3.95 20.90
CA PRO A 281 -14.63 4.25 20.43
C PRO A 281 -14.47 3.86 18.95
N THR A 282 -13.56 4.54 18.24
CA THR A 282 -13.16 4.12 16.89
C THR A 282 -12.24 2.90 16.95
N GLU A 283 -12.05 2.20 15.83
CA GLU A 283 -11.09 1.09 15.76
C GLU A 283 -9.65 1.51 16.07
N GLU A 284 -9.25 2.72 15.64
CA GLU A 284 -7.95 3.27 16.00
C GLU A 284 -7.84 3.49 17.53
N GLU A 285 -8.89 4.04 18.16
CA GLU A 285 -8.92 4.26 19.61
C GLU A 285 -8.82 2.93 20.39
N ILE A 286 -9.61 1.92 20.02
CA ILE A 286 -9.56 0.60 20.69
C ILE A 286 -8.19 -0.04 20.51
N ALA A 287 -7.63 -0.01 19.29
CA ALA A 287 -6.32 -0.57 19.01
C ALA A 287 -5.23 0.13 19.83
N LYS A 288 -5.27 1.46 19.92
CA LYS A 288 -4.31 2.25 20.72
C LYS A 288 -4.47 2.00 22.21
N ASP A 289 -5.69 1.90 22.73
CA ASP A 289 -5.95 1.62 24.13
C ASP A 289 -5.46 0.21 24.51
N PHE A 290 -5.61 -0.78 23.62
CA PHE A 290 -5.04 -2.11 23.87
C PHE A 290 -3.52 -2.12 23.76
N PHE A 291 -2.95 -1.43 22.78
CA PHE A 291 -1.49 -1.28 22.67
C PHE A 291 -0.89 -0.57 23.88
N TYR A 292 -1.59 0.44 24.42
CA TYR A 292 -1.26 1.06 25.70
C TYR A 292 -1.22 0.02 26.82
N GLN A 293 -2.24 -0.84 26.94
CA GLN A 293 -2.28 -1.89 27.95
C GLN A 293 -1.16 -2.92 27.79
N GLN A 294 -0.80 -3.29 26.55
CA GLN A 294 0.36 -4.16 26.29
C GLN A 294 1.67 -3.52 26.77
N LYS A 295 1.79 -2.19 26.71
CA LYS A 295 2.94 -1.43 27.20
C LYS A 295 2.83 -1.01 28.67
N PHE A 296 1.65 -1.14 29.27
CA PHE A 296 1.37 -0.57 30.58
C PHE A 296 2.30 -1.13 31.66
N VAL A 297 2.55 -2.43 31.68
CA VAL A 297 3.47 -3.04 32.66
C VAL A 297 4.88 -2.46 32.54
N ASP A 298 5.41 -2.34 31.33
CA ASP A 298 6.74 -1.78 31.08
C ASP A 298 6.80 -0.29 31.46
N VAL A 299 5.76 0.47 31.09
CA VAL A 299 5.62 1.90 31.42
C VAL A 299 5.60 2.08 32.93
N MET A 300 4.76 1.34 33.64
CA MET A 300 4.62 1.43 35.09
C MET A 300 5.91 1.01 35.78
N TYR A 301 6.53 -0.09 35.36
CA TYR A 301 7.82 -0.51 35.90
C TYR A 301 8.87 0.59 35.75
N SER A 302 9.07 1.13 34.55
CA SER A 302 10.04 2.19 34.30
C SER A 302 9.71 3.49 35.06
N LEU A 303 8.45 3.88 35.09
CA LEU A 303 7.99 5.10 35.76
C LEU A 303 8.23 5.04 37.27
N TYR A 304 7.72 4.00 37.94
CA TYR A 304 7.84 3.88 39.39
C TYR A 304 9.26 3.49 39.83
N PHE A 305 10.01 2.76 39.00
CA PHE A 305 11.45 2.61 39.19
C PHE A 305 12.14 3.99 39.17
N GLY A 306 11.80 4.84 38.21
CA GLY A 306 12.32 6.21 38.11
C GLY A 306 11.96 7.05 39.33
N ILE A 307 10.69 7.05 39.75
CA ILE A 307 10.20 7.79 40.93
C ILE A 307 10.88 7.31 42.22
N GLY A 308 11.06 6.00 42.39
CA GLY A 308 11.75 5.44 43.56
C GLY A 308 13.20 5.94 43.67
N ASN A 309 13.93 5.92 42.55
CA ASN A 309 15.30 6.45 42.48
C ASN A 309 15.32 7.98 42.63
N GLU A 310 14.31 8.69 42.13
CA GLU A 310 14.20 10.15 42.31
C GLU A 310 14.07 10.51 43.80
N ARG A 311 13.28 9.74 44.55
CA ARG A 311 13.17 9.89 46.00
C ARG A 311 14.50 9.61 46.70
N GLU A 312 15.15 8.50 46.38
CA GLU A 312 16.46 8.16 46.97
C GLU A 312 17.52 9.21 46.64
N TYR A 313 17.52 9.74 45.41
CA TYR A 313 18.39 10.83 45.01
C TYR A 313 18.21 12.07 45.89
N ASN A 314 16.96 12.47 46.18
CA ASN A 314 16.66 13.59 47.07
C ASN A 314 17.12 13.31 48.51
N GLU A 315 16.89 12.11 49.03
CA GLU A 315 17.35 11.69 50.36
C GLU A 315 18.89 11.71 50.45
N LEU A 316 19.60 11.29 49.39
CA LEU A 316 21.05 11.33 49.31
C LEU A 316 21.59 12.77 49.25
N LEU A 317 20.91 13.70 48.58
CA LEU A 317 21.26 15.12 48.59
C LEU A 317 21.17 15.70 50.00
N GLU A 318 20.07 15.43 50.72
CA GLU A 318 19.92 15.84 52.11
C GLU A 318 20.99 15.22 53.02
N GLN A 319 21.30 13.94 52.82
CA GLN A 319 22.36 13.25 53.56
C GLN A 319 23.72 13.89 53.30
N ARG A 320 24.03 14.27 52.05
CA ARG A 320 25.26 14.98 51.69
C ARG A 320 25.40 16.28 52.48
N GLU A 321 24.33 17.06 52.57
CA GLU A 321 24.34 18.30 53.34
C GLU A 321 24.63 18.05 54.83
N LYS A 322 24.02 17.01 55.40
CA LYS A 322 24.28 16.59 56.80
C LYS A 322 25.74 16.19 57.00
N LEU A 323 26.31 15.39 56.08
CA LEU A 323 27.72 14.98 56.14
C LEU A 323 28.69 16.16 56.02
N ILE A 324 28.41 17.12 55.12
CA ILE A 324 29.23 18.34 54.98
C ILE A 324 29.17 19.20 56.24
N LYS A 325 27.99 19.37 56.84
CA LYS A 325 27.82 20.09 58.12
C LYS A 325 28.59 19.41 59.24
N ALA A 326 28.51 18.08 59.35
CA ALA A 326 29.27 17.30 60.32
C ALA A 326 30.79 17.45 60.13
N LYS A 327 31.28 17.42 58.87
CA LYS A 327 32.70 17.59 58.57
C LYS A 327 33.20 18.96 59.01
N LYS A 328 32.46 20.03 58.69
CA LYS A 328 32.80 21.40 59.12
C LYS A 328 32.84 21.53 60.65
N TYR A 329 31.93 20.88 61.37
CA TYR A 329 31.94 20.86 62.83
C TYR A 329 33.23 20.23 63.37
N TYR A 330 33.59 19.02 62.92
CA TYR A 330 34.82 18.34 63.37
C TYR A 330 36.10 19.09 62.97
N GLN A 331 36.13 19.72 61.79
CA GLN A 331 37.23 20.62 61.41
C GLN A 331 37.38 21.79 62.38
N GLY A 332 36.27 22.44 62.76
CA GLY A 332 36.28 23.51 63.75
C GLY A 332 36.65 23.03 65.17
N VAL A 333 36.34 21.78 65.54
CA VAL A 333 36.83 21.19 66.80
C VAL A 333 38.34 20.97 66.74
N LYS A 334 38.85 20.40 65.65
CA LYS A 334 40.29 20.18 65.43
C LYS A 334 41.09 21.49 65.52
N GLU A 335 40.58 22.56 64.90
CA GLU A 335 41.19 23.89 64.99
C GLU A 335 41.23 24.45 66.42
N LYS A 336 40.21 24.16 67.24
CA LYS A 336 40.12 24.66 68.63
C LYS A 336 41.02 23.91 69.60
N ILE A 337 41.16 22.60 69.44
CA ILE A 337 41.90 21.74 70.40
C ILE A 337 43.35 21.45 69.95
N GLY A 338 43.69 21.76 68.70
CA GLY A 338 45.07 21.74 68.19
C GLY A 338 45.78 20.41 68.44
N ASP A 339 46.88 20.47 69.21
CA ASP A 339 47.75 19.33 69.51
C ASP A 339 47.06 18.21 70.32
N GLU A 340 45.92 18.49 70.96
CA GLU A 340 45.14 17.49 71.69
C GLU A 340 44.22 16.64 70.80
N TRP A 341 44.19 16.88 69.48
CA TRP A 341 43.30 16.19 68.53
C TRP A 341 43.47 14.67 68.52
N ASP A 342 44.71 14.18 68.55
CA ASP A 342 44.99 12.74 68.52
C ASP A 342 44.51 12.06 69.82
N SER A 343 44.69 12.73 70.96
CA SER A 343 44.16 12.29 72.27
C SER A 343 42.62 12.33 72.32
N PHE A 344 42.00 13.31 71.66
CA PHE A 344 40.54 13.38 71.49
C PHE A 344 40.02 12.21 70.65
N ILE A 345 40.71 11.83 69.57
CA ILE A 345 40.38 10.64 68.77
C ILE A 345 40.53 9.35 69.60
N GLU A 346 41.63 9.20 70.34
CA GLU A 346 41.84 8.01 71.19
C GLU A 346 40.79 7.89 72.30
N ASN A 347 40.40 9.01 72.93
CA ASN A 347 39.37 9.00 73.97
C ASN A 347 37.98 8.71 73.42
N THR A 348 37.66 9.18 72.21
CA THR A 348 36.38 8.87 71.54
C THR A 348 36.31 7.41 71.09
N LYS A 349 37.45 6.78 70.75
CA LYS A 349 37.54 5.32 70.52
C LYS A 349 37.25 4.51 71.80
N LYS A 350 37.66 5.01 72.97
CA LYS A 350 37.57 4.30 74.25
C LYS A 350 36.18 4.37 74.91
N TYR A 351 35.39 5.39 74.61
CA TYR A 351 34.02 5.57 75.11
C TYR A 351 33.03 5.93 73.99
N PRO A 352 32.66 4.97 73.13
CA PRO A 352 31.68 5.20 72.06
C PRO A 352 30.29 5.38 72.68
N GLY A 353 29.68 6.57 72.58
CA GLY A 353 28.23 6.71 72.76
C GLY A 353 27.69 7.80 73.70
N HIS A 354 28.47 8.79 74.17
CA HIS A 354 27.91 9.80 75.09
C HIS A 354 27.89 11.27 74.63
N ARG A 355 28.50 11.65 73.50
CA ARG A 355 28.43 13.06 73.02
C ARG A 355 27.98 13.25 71.57
N ALA A 356 28.22 12.28 70.67
CA ALA A 356 27.85 12.40 69.26
C ALA A 356 26.35 12.09 69.01
N ASP A 357 25.80 11.11 69.74
CA ASP A 357 24.38 10.71 69.62
C ASP A 357 23.41 11.79 70.10
N GLN A 358 23.81 12.63 71.06
CA GLN A 358 23.01 13.77 71.54
C GLN A 358 22.82 14.89 70.51
N HIS A 359 23.63 14.89 69.44
CA HIS A 359 23.57 15.87 68.35
C HIS A 359 23.25 15.24 66.98
N GLY A 360 22.87 13.96 66.93
CA GLY A 360 22.51 13.26 65.69
C GLY A 360 23.67 13.03 64.72
N LEU A 361 24.90 12.90 65.22
CA LEU A 361 26.11 12.75 64.42
C LEU A 361 26.56 11.28 64.34
N VAL A 362 26.80 10.78 63.12
CA VAL A 362 27.37 9.44 62.90
C VAL A 362 28.87 9.47 63.20
N THR A 363 29.35 8.66 64.15
CA THR A 363 30.78 8.55 64.47
C THR A 363 31.33 7.15 64.17
N PRO A 364 32.45 7.04 63.43
CA PRO A 364 33.10 5.75 63.18
C PRO A 364 33.86 5.28 64.42
N LYS A 365 33.90 3.97 64.64
CA LYS A 365 34.55 3.36 65.81
C LYS A 365 36.09 3.30 65.71
N GLU A 366 36.69 3.48 64.52
CA GLU A 366 38.08 3.05 64.26
C GLU A 366 38.98 4.00 63.42
N VAL A 367 38.48 5.15 62.89
CA VAL A 367 39.23 6.05 61.97
C VAL A 367 39.04 7.53 62.34
N ASP A 368 39.95 8.44 61.95
CA ASP A 368 39.79 9.92 62.11
C ASP A 368 38.41 10.33 61.55
N PRO A 369 37.54 11.00 62.35
CA PRO A 369 36.22 11.42 61.92
C PRO A 369 36.20 12.27 60.64
N ILE A 370 37.21 13.11 60.41
CA ILE A 370 37.30 13.98 59.23
C ILE A 370 37.59 13.12 57.98
N GLU A 371 38.56 12.21 58.05
CA GLU A 371 38.90 11.31 56.94
C GLU A 371 37.75 10.35 56.60
N TRP A 372 37.08 9.84 57.64
CA TRP A 372 35.90 9.00 57.46
C TRP A 372 34.76 9.78 56.80
N LEU A 373 34.46 11.00 57.26
CA LEU A 373 33.45 11.87 56.64
C LEU A 373 33.81 12.20 55.20
N ASP A 374 35.10 12.40 54.87
CA ASP A 374 35.56 12.58 53.50
C ASP A 374 35.27 11.37 52.61
N LYS A 375 35.51 10.16 53.13
CA LYS A 375 35.15 8.93 52.42
C LYS A 375 33.63 8.81 52.25
N GLN A 376 32.85 9.06 53.30
CA GLN A 376 31.39 8.99 53.24
C GLN A 376 30.80 10.02 52.26
N ILE A 377 31.34 11.25 52.22
CA ILE A 377 30.92 12.26 51.23
C ILE A 377 31.22 11.77 49.82
N LYS A 378 32.42 11.22 49.56
CA LYS A 378 32.77 10.68 48.23
C LYS A 378 31.88 9.51 47.81
N ASP A 379 31.58 8.59 48.73
CA ASP A 379 30.72 7.43 48.46
C ASP A 379 29.25 7.86 48.24
N ASN A 380 28.77 8.83 49.03
CA ASN A 380 27.46 9.45 48.84
C ASN A 380 27.38 10.22 47.51
N GLU A 381 28.40 10.98 47.12
CA GLU A 381 28.45 11.67 45.81
C GLU A 381 28.40 10.69 44.62
N ARG A 382 29.08 9.54 44.73
CA ARG A 382 28.98 8.46 43.73
C ARG A 382 27.56 7.88 43.67
N SER A 383 26.94 7.68 44.83
CA SER A 383 25.56 7.18 44.94
C SER A 383 24.57 8.18 44.35
N ILE A 384 24.73 9.47 44.61
CA ILE A 384 23.96 10.57 44.00
C ILE A 384 24.07 10.52 42.48
N ALA A 385 25.30 10.42 41.96
CA ALA A 385 25.53 10.38 40.52
C ALA A 385 24.85 9.17 39.88
N HIS A 386 24.98 7.98 40.48
CA HIS A 386 24.36 6.75 39.98
C HIS A 386 22.83 6.81 40.03
N THR A 387 22.26 7.14 41.19
CA THR A 387 20.81 7.16 41.42
C THR A 387 20.11 8.19 40.53
N LYS A 388 20.75 9.34 40.29
CA LYS A 388 20.25 10.34 39.32
C LYS A 388 20.12 9.75 37.92
N GLU A 389 21.11 9.01 37.43
CA GLU A 389 21.05 8.39 36.10
C GLU A 389 19.95 7.32 36.02
N LEU A 390 19.73 6.55 37.10
CA LEU A 390 18.63 5.58 37.17
C LEU A 390 17.25 6.25 37.17
N ALA A 391 17.09 7.34 37.93
CA ALA A 391 15.86 8.14 37.96
C ALA A 391 15.54 8.70 36.57
N LEU A 392 16.53 9.30 35.91
CA LEU A 392 16.39 9.83 34.55
C LEU A 392 16.08 8.72 33.53
N HIS A 393 16.72 7.55 33.65
CA HIS A 393 16.46 6.42 32.78
C HIS A 393 15.00 5.95 32.87
N GLY A 394 14.49 5.73 34.09
CA GLY A 394 13.11 5.31 34.32
C GLY A 394 12.09 6.29 33.74
N ARG A 395 12.27 7.60 33.99
CA ARG A 395 11.42 8.66 33.44
C ARG A 395 11.45 8.68 31.91
N ARG A 396 12.65 8.67 31.30
CA ARG A 396 12.80 8.72 29.83
C ARG A 396 12.17 7.51 29.16
N THR A 397 12.45 6.31 29.63
CA THR A 397 11.91 5.08 29.04
C THR A 397 10.37 5.05 29.12
N ALA A 398 9.79 5.45 30.25
CA ALA A 398 8.34 5.56 30.38
C ALA A 398 7.76 6.59 29.38
N THR A 399 8.34 7.80 29.29
CA THR A 399 7.89 8.83 28.35
C THR A 399 8.00 8.37 26.90
N GLU A 400 9.10 7.74 26.50
CA GLU A 400 9.31 7.27 25.12
C GLU A 400 8.27 6.21 24.70
N GLN A 401 7.92 5.30 25.62
CA GLN A 401 6.90 4.29 25.39
C GLN A 401 5.50 4.93 25.27
N LEU A 402 5.17 5.83 26.20
CA LEU A 402 3.91 6.58 26.20
C LEU A 402 3.75 7.44 24.94
N ASP A 403 4.80 8.13 24.51
CA ASP A 403 4.79 8.93 23.28
C ASP A 403 4.60 8.06 22.03
N THR A 404 5.18 6.85 22.03
CA THR A 404 5.00 5.89 20.94
C THR A 404 3.55 5.45 20.81
N VAL A 405 2.90 5.13 21.93
CA VAL A 405 1.45 4.83 21.96
C VAL A 405 0.65 6.04 21.46
N LYS A 406 0.92 7.23 21.99
CA LYS A 406 0.19 8.46 21.67
C LYS A 406 0.21 8.77 20.18
N ARG A 407 1.38 8.69 19.54
CA ARG A 407 1.57 9.03 18.12
C ARG A 407 1.27 7.89 17.15
N SER A 408 1.14 6.66 17.63
CA SER A 408 0.80 5.52 16.79
C SER A 408 -0.54 5.71 16.07
N LYS A 409 -0.64 5.14 14.87
CA LYS A 409 -1.84 5.12 14.02
C LYS A 409 -2.04 3.73 13.44
N LEU A 410 -3.22 3.44 12.91
CA LEU A 410 -3.42 2.23 12.10
C LEU A 410 -2.45 2.22 10.91
N ALA A 411 -1.84 1.07 10.66
CA ALA A 411 -0.81 0.94 9.62
C ALA A 411 -1.37 1.13 8.20
N ASP A 412 -2.61 0.73 7.93
CA ASP A 412 -3.29 0.95 6.66
C ASP A 412 -3.61 2.44 6.44
N ASP A 413 -4.07 3.16 7.46
CA ASP A 413 -4.26 4.61 7.38
C ASP A 413 -2.94 5.34 7.11
N TYR A 414 -1.87 4.97 7.81
CA TYR A 414 -0.55 5.55 7.57
C TYR A 414 -0.02 5.22 6.16
N ALA A 415 -0.23 3.98 5.70
CA ALA A 415 0.12 3.57 4.35
C ALA A 415 -0.58 4.45 3.31
N VAL A 416 -1.91 4.60 3.44
CA VAL A 416 -2.71 5.43 2.54
C VAL A 416 -2.26 6.89 2.56
N GLU A 417 -1.90 7.44 3.74
CA GLU A 417 -1.32 8.79 3.84
C GLU A 417 -0.02 8.89 3.02
N GLN A 418 0.91 7.92 3.15
CA GLN A 418 2.18 7.92 2.40
C GLN A 418 1.95 7.75 0.89
N SER A 419 1.12 6.80 0.47
CA SER A 419 0.82 6.55 -0.95
C SER A 419 0.15 7.74 -1.60
N SER A 420 -0.76 8.42 -0.87
CA SER A 420 -1.41 9.64 -1.37
C SER A 420 -0.40 10.77 -1.62
N GLN A 421 0.58 10.94 -0.73
CA GLN A 421 1.66 11.92 -0.92
C GLN A 421 2.48 11.59 -2.16
N SER A 422 2.91 10.32 -2.30
CA SER A 422 3.66 9.85 -3.46
C SER A 422 2.88 9.98 -4.77
N MET A 423 1.59 9.63 -4.80
CA MET A 423 0.71 9.84 -5.95
C MET A 423 0.54 11.33 -6.28
N GLY A 424 0.50 12.19 -5.26
CA GLY A 424 0.47 13.65 -5.44
C GLY A 424 1.69 14.15 -6.21
N GLU A 425 2.89 13.75 -5.75
CA GLU A 425 4.16 14.10 -6.39
C GLU A 425 4.28 13.54 -7.81
N LEU A 426 3.93 12.27 -8.00
CA LEU A 426 3.93 11.61 -9.30
C LEU A 426 2.91 12.24 -10.25
N GLY A 427 1.74 12.65 -9.75
CA GLY A 427 0.73 13.37 -10.52
C GLY A 427 1.25 14.72 -11.01
N VAL A 428 1.91 15.50 -10.14
CA VAL A 428 2.58 16.75 -10.54
C VAL A 428 3.64 16.49 -11.60
N TYR A 429 4.51 15.48 -11.40
CA TYR A 429 5.55 15.14 -12.36
C TYR A 429 4.97 14.70 -13.72
N THR A 430 3.90 13.90 -13.70
CA THR A 430 3.16 13.48 -14.91
C THR A 430 2.62 14.68 -15.67
N TRP A 431 1.99 15.62 -14.97
CA TRP A 431 1.50 16.87 -15.56
C TRP A 431 2.65 17.69 -16.18
N GLN A 432 3.77 17.85 -15.47
CA GLN A 432 4.93 18.58 -15.97
C GLN A 432 5.50 17.94 -17.25
N MET A 433 5.64 16.61 -17.27
CA MET A 433 6.11 15.89 -18.46
C MET A 433 5.14 16.02 -19.62
N ASN A 434 3.84 15.92 -19.36
CA ASN A 434 2.81 16.12 -20.37
C ASN A 434 2.89 17.52 -21.03
N GLU A 435 3.00 18.58 -20.22
CA GLU A 435 3.11 19.94 -20.72
C GLU A 435 4.45 20.19 -21.43
N LYS A 436 5.53 19.59 -20.94
CA LYS A 436 6.83 19.61 -21.62
C LYS A 436 6.74 18.98 -23.00
N THR A 437 6.17 17.79 -23.14
CA THR A 437 6.05 17.13 -24.46
C THR A 437 5.18 17.93 -25.42
N LYS A 438 4.07 18.50 -24.95
CA LYS A 438 3.23 19.38 -25.77
C LYS A 438 3.99 20.63 -26.24
N LYS A 439 4.82 21.20 -25.38
CA LYS A 439 5.67 22.34 -25.72
C LYS A 439 6.73 21.93 -26.74
N ASP A 440 7.42 20.82 -26.53
CA ASP A 440 8.45 20.33 -27.45
C ASP A 440 7.89 20.06 -28.86
N TYR A 441 6.65 19.58 -28.97
CA TYR A 441 5.96 19.46 -30.26
C TYR A 441 5.71 20.83 -30.90
N LYS A 442 5.20 21.81 -30.14
CA LYS A 442 4.97 23.18 -30.64
C LYS A 442 6.27 23.88 -31.06
N ASP A 443 7.36 23.62 -30.35
CA ASP A 443 8.70 24.18 -30.61
C ASP A 443 9.45 23.41 -31.73
N GLY A 444 8.85 22.37 -32.33
CA GLY A 444 9.46 21.58 -33.40
C GLY A 444 10.61 20.66 -32.95
N LYS A 445 10.73 20.36 -31.66
CA LYS A 445 11.76 19.45 -31.10
C LYS A 445 11.38 17.98 -31.21
N THR A 446 10.10 17.69 -31.41
CA THR A 446 9.56 16.38 -31.75
C THR A 446 8.50 16.56 -32.83
N ASN A 447 8.43 15.62 -33.77
CA ASN A 447 7.40 15.61 -34.82
C ASN A 447 6.08 15.01 -34.33
N TYR A 448 6.04 14.45 -33.12
CA TYR A 448 4.92 13.67 -32.63
C TYR A 448 4.21 14.34 -31.45
N LYS A 449 2.93 14.65 -31.66
CA LYS A 449 2.04 15.21 -30.63
C LYS A 449 1.42 14.08 -29.83
N LEU A 450 1.40 14.15 -28.49
CA LEU A 450 0.60 13.22 -27.69
C LEU A 450 -0.88 13.25 -28.13
N LYS A 451 -1.42 12.07 -28.46
CA LYS A 451 -2.84 11.87 -28.79
C LYS A 451 -3.69 12.04 -27.53
N ASN A 452 -3.26 11.38 -26.46
CA ASN A 452 -3.88 11.42 -25.15
C ASN A 452 -2.97 12.09 -24.12
N ASP A 453 -3.57 12.80 -23.17
CA ASP A 453 -2.80 13.35 -22.04
C ASP A 453 -2.27 12.23 -21.15
N LEU A 454 -1.04 12.38 -20.65
CA LEU A 454 -0.45 11.44 -19.70
C LEU A 454 -1.18 11.51 -18.36
N TYR A 455 -1.51 10.37 -17.76
CA TYR A 455 -2.05 10.32 -16.40
C TYR A 455 -1.59 9.09 -15.63
N LEU A 456 -1.39 9.28 -14.33
CA LEU A 456 -1.05 8.22 -13.39
C LEU A 456 -2.30 7.35 -13.12
N ALA A 457 -2.13 6.03 -13.11
CA ALA A 457 -3.21 5.07 -12.98
C ALA A 457 -2.84 3.89 -12.05
N PRO A 458 -3.04 3.99 -10.71
CA PRO A 458 -3.03 2.82 -9.84
C PRO A 458 -4.01 1.76 -10.32
N GLU A 459 -3.61 0.50 -10.22
CA GLU A 459 -4.38 -0.67 -10.59
C GLU A 459 -4.66 -1.56 -9.39
N ASN A 460 -5.89 -2.04 -9.25
CA ASN A 460 -6.25 -3.04 -8.26
C ASN A 460 -5.51 -4.35 -8.55
N LEU A 461 -4.83 -4.94 -7.57
CA LEU A 461 -4.08 -6.19 -7.75
C LEU A 461 -4.60 -7.30 -6.83
N PHE A 462 -4.02 -7.47 -5.65
CA PHE A 462 -4.30 -8.63 -4.79
C PHE A 462 -5.26 -8.34 -3.65
N PRO A 463 -6.32 -9.15 -3.46
CA PRO A 463 -7.30 -8.96 -2.39
C PRO A 463 -6.72 -8.98 -0.97
N GLU A 464 -5.50 -9.44 -0.74
CA GLU A 464 -4.88 -9.47 0.59
C GLU A 464 -4.31 -8.10 0.98
N MET A 465 -4.15 -7.20 0.01
CA MET A 465 -3.54 -5.89 0.17
C MET A 465 -4.56 -4.75 -0.01
N TYR A 466 -4.32 -3.65 0.70
CA TYR A 466 -5.08 -2.42 0.57
C TYR A 466 -4.87 -1.81 -0.83
N GLY A 467 -5.98 -1.45 -1.48
CA GLY A 467 -6.01 -0.84 -2.81
C GLY A 467 -6.59 -1.75 -3.89
N ALA A 468 -6.76 -3.05 -3.58
CA ALA A 468 -7.37 -4.02 -4.49
C ALA A 468 -8.91 -4.00 -4.46
N HIS A 469 -9.54 -3.53 -3.38
CA HIS A 469 -11.00 -3.40 -3.32
C HIS A 469 -11.43 -2.15 -4.09
N PRO A 470 -12.55 -2.16 -4.85
CA PRO A 470 -13.02 -0.98 -5.59
C PRO A 470 -13.10 0.32 -4.75
N ASP A 471 -13.69 0.23 -3.55
CA ASP A 471 -13.79 1.38 -2.63
C ASP A 471 -12.41 1.88 -2.14
N GLU A 472 -11.44 0.98 -1.98
CA GLU A 472 -10.07 1.33 -1.55
C GLU A 472 -9.31 2.02 -2.68
N LEU A 473 -9.41 1.50 -3.90
CA LEU A 473 -8.84 2.10 -5.11
C LEU A 473 -9.39 3.52 -5.32
N LYS A 474 -10.71 3.69 -5.19
CA LYS A 474 -11.37 5.00 -5.20
C LYS A 474 -10.77 5.93 -4.15
N ASN A 475 -10.61 5.45 -2.92
CA ASN A 475 -10.05 6.25 -1.83
C ASN A 475 -8.61 6.69 -2.16
N LEU A 476 -7.77 5.81 -2.71
CA LEU A 476 -6.40 6.14 -3.15
C LEU A 476 -6.40 7.22 -4.22
N VAL A 477 -7.21 7.07 -5.27
CA VAL A 477 -7.32 8.08 -6.34
C VAL A 477 -7.78 9.42 -5.79
N ILE A 478 -8.82 9.45 -4.95
CA ILE A 478 -9.34 10.70 -4.39
C ILE A 478 -8.32 11.37 -3.47
N LYS A 479 -7.66 10.61 -2.59
CA LYS A 479 -6.64 11.17 -1.68
C LYS A 479 -5.38 11.60 -2.44
N GLY A 480 -4.94 10.85 -3.45
CA GLY A 480 -3.86 11.23 -4.37
C GLY A 480 -4.17 12.52 -5.13
N ARG A 481 -5.40 12.67 -5.66
CA ARG A 481 -5.88 13.92 -6.28
C ARG A 481 -5.81 15.10 -5.31
N LYS A 482 -6.24 14.92 -4.05
CA LYS A 482 -6.16 15.96 -3.01
C LYS A 482 -4.71 16.33 -2.68
N ALA A 483 -3.80 15.36 -2.62
CA ALA A 483 -2.37 15.59 -2.40
C ALA A 483 -1.75 16.39 -3.56
N MET A 484 -2.05 16.02 -4.81
CA MET A 484 -1.63 16.77 -6.00
C MET A 484 -2.18 18.21 -5.98
N GLN A 485 -3.47 18.38 -5.65
CA GLN A 485 -4.08 19.72 -5.53
C GLN A 485 -3.33 20.59 -4.52
N LYS A 486 -3.02 20.05 -3.34
CA LYS A 486 -2.27 20.75 -2.30
C LYS A 486 -0.93 21.25 -2.84
N GLN A 487 -0.18 20.39 -3.54
CA GLN A 487 1.11 20.75 -4.12
C GLN A 487 1.00 21.78 -5.24
N LEU A 488 0.03 21.64 -6.15
CA LEU A 488 -0.22 22.63 -7.21
C LEU A 488 -0.54 24.01 -6.64
N MET A 489 -1.32 24.07 -5.56
CA MET A 489 -1.68 25.33 -4.90
C MET A 489 -0.50 25.92 -4.13
N SER A 490 0.17 25.13 -3.28
CA SER A 490 1.24 25.62 -2.40
C SER A 490 2.54 25.96 -3.14
N THR A 491 2.89 25.16 -4.16
CA THR A 491 4.21 25.23 -4.81
C THR A 491 4.14 25.97 -6.14
N TYR A 492 3.03 25.88 -6.87
CA TYR A 492 2.87 26.48 -8.20
C TYR A 492 1.87 27.63 -8.23
N GLY A 493 1.31 28.04 -7.08
CA GLY A 493 0.41 29.19 -6.96
C GLY A 493 -0.90 29.04 -7.75
N MET A 494 -1.32 27.81 -8.05
CA MET A 494 -2.56 27.58 -8.80
C MET A 494 -3.79 27.82 -7.93
N ASN A 495 -4.87 28.33 -8.55
CA ASN A 495 -6.16 28.40 -7.89
C ASN A 495 -6.79 27.00 -7.71
N LYS A 496 -7.82 26.94 -6.87
CA LYS A 496 -8.48 25.68 -6.50
C LYS A 496 -9.14 24.99 -7.69
N GLU A 497 -9.86 25.72 -8.57
CA GLU A 497 -10.54 25.09 -9.71
C GLU A 497 -9.56 24.46 -10.69
N LYS A 498 -8.46 25.15 -11.00
CA LYS A 498 -7.41 24.66 -11.90
C LYS A 498 -6.69 23.46 -11.30
N ALA A 499 -6.35 23.51 -10.01
CA ALA A 499 -5.74 22.40 -9.31
C ALA A 499 -6.64 21.15 -9.31
N GLN A 500 -7.94 21.33 -9.06
CA GLN A 500 -8.92 20.24 -9.13
C GLN A 500 -9.01 19.63 -10.52
N THR A 501 -9.08 20.47 -11.56
CA THR A 501 -9.15 20.03 -12.96
C THR A 501 -7.91 19.22 -13.35
N LEU A 502 -6.72 19.73 -13.04
CA LEU A 502 -5.46 19.03 -13.34
C LEU A 502 -5.34 17.72 -12.57
N SER A 503 -5.74 17.69 -11.29
CA SER A 503 -5.68 16.45 -10.51
C SER A 503 -6.61 15.35 -11.04
N LYS A 504 -7.84 15.71 -11.44
CA LYS A 504 -8.77 14.75 -12.07
C LYS A 504 -8.27 14.23 -13.41
N LYS A 505 -7.55 15.09 -14.15
CA LYS A 505 -6.99 14.78 -15.45
C LYS A 505 -5.79 13.84 -15.36
N HIS A 506 -4.87 14.10 -14.43
CA HIS A 506 -3.56 13.43 -14.34
C HIS A 506 -3.48 12.32 -13.29
N ILE A 507 -4.54 12.08 -12.51
CA ILE A 507 -4.66 10.92 -11.61
C ILE A 507 -6.02 10.28 -11.82
N LYS A 508 -6.03 9.06 -12.36
CA LYS A 508 -7.20 8.19 -12.55
C LYS A 508 -6.85 6.80 -12.01
N ALA A 509 -7.66 5.78 -12.26
CA ALA A 509 -7.31 4.39 -12.00
C ALA A 509 -7.31 3.58 -13.30
N THR A 510 -6.47 2.54 -13.31
CA THR A 510 -6.69 1.36 -14.16
C THR A 510 -7.55 0.40 -13.35
N PHE A 511 -8.58 -0.17 -13.96
CA PHE A 511 -9.34 -1.24 -13.33
C PHE A 511 -9.16 -2.53 -14.13
N ASP A 512 -8.63 -3.56 -13.47
CA ASP A 512 -8.54 -4.91 -14.01
C ASP A 512 -9.66 -5.77 -13.41
N ILE A 513 -10.47 -6.35 -14.30
CA ILE A 513 -11.61 -7.18 -13.91
C ILE A 513 -11.21 -8.59 -13.45
N GLY A 514 -10.11 -9.14 -13.95
CA GLY A 514 -9.56 -10.42 -13.51
C GLY A 514 -8.99 -10.33 -12.10
N HIS A 515 -8.18 -9.33 -11.78
CA HIS A 515 -7.71 -9.05 -10.42
C HIS A 515 -8.90 -8.91 -9.45
N ALA A 516 -9.96 -8.23 -9.88
CA ALA A 516 -11.18 -8.10 -9.08
C ALA A 516 -11.93 -9.45 -8.92
N ASN A 517 -11.88 -10.33 -9.91
CA ASN A 517 -12.50 -11.66 -9.85
C ASN A 517 -11.83 -12.59 -8.82
N VAL A 518 -10.55 -12.37 -8.48
CA VAL A 518 -9.83 -13.13 -7.44
C VAL A 518 -10.47 -12.95 -6.05
N TRP A 519 -11.25 -11.89 -5.82
CA TRP A 519 -12.05 -11.73 -4.60
C TRP A 519 -13.11 -12.82 -4.41
N ARG A 520 -13.50 -13.53 -5.48
CA ARG A 520 -14.52 -14.58 -5.45
C ARG A 520 -14.20 -15.67 -4.44
N LYS A 521 -12.94 -16.08 -4.31
CA LYS A 521 -12.54 -17.14 -3.35
C LYS A 521 -12.80 -16.77 -1.89
N TYR A 522 -12.88 -15.46 -1.59
CA TYR A 522 -13.13 -14.95 -0.24
C TYR A 522 -14.60 -14.62 0.00
N PHE A 523 -15.45 -14.68 -1.02
CA PHE A 523 -16.85 -14.29 -0.92
C PHE A 523 -17.68 -15.35 -0.19
N LYS A 524 -18.25 -14.98 0.96
CA LYS A 524 -19.00 -15.91 1.80
C LYS A 524 -20.29 -16.36 1.13
N SER A 525 -20.57 -17.66 1.19
CA SER A 525 -21.86 -18.24 0.80
C SER A 525 -22.91 -17.98 1.87
N LYS A 526 -24.17 -17.77 1.48
CA LYS A 526 -25.30 -17.79 2.41
C LYS A 526 -25.68 -19.24 2.73
N GLU A 527 -26.31 -19.45 3.88
CA GLU A 527 -26.82 -20.77 4.26
C GLU A 527 -27.80 -21.29 3.21
N GLY A 528 -27.57 -22.51 2.71
CA GLY A 528 -28.37 -23.13 1.64
C GLY A 528 -28.18 -22.53 0.23
N GLU A 529 -27.24 -21.61 0.03
CA GLU A 529 -26.99 -21.00 -1.30
C GLU A 529 -26.21 -21.95 -2.21
N SER A 530 -26.72 -22.19 -3.42
CA SER A 530 -25.98 -22.92 -4.46
C SER A 530 -24.78 -22.13 -4.97
N LEU A 531 -23.77 -22.83 -5.52
CA LEU A 531 -22.59 -22.20 -6.10
C LEU A 531 -22.95 -21.20 -7.21
N ASP A 532 -23.84 -21.56 -8.13
CA ASP A 532 -24.29 -20.67 -9.21
C ASP A 532 -24.98 -19.40 -8.67
N SER A 533 -25.76 -19.54 -7.60
CA SER A 533 -26.45 -18.40 -6.99
C SER A 533 -25.46 -17.47 -6.27
N ARG A 534 -24.47 -18.05 -5.59
CA ARG A 534 -23.36 -17.31 -4.98
C ARG A 534 -22.57 -16.54 -6.03
N ASP A 535 -22.26 -17.19 -7.16
CA ASP A 535 -21.46 -16.59 -8.22
C ASP A 535 -22.20 -15.46 -8.94
N LYS A 536 -23.51 -15.62 -9.20
CA LYS A 536 -24.36 -14.52 -9.70
C LYS A 536 -24.43 -13.36 -8.71
N ARG A 537 -24.51 -13.64 -7.41
CA ARG A 537 -24.51 -12.61 -6.36
C ARG A 537 -23.16 -11.87 -6.30
N PHE A 538 -22.05 -12.58 -6.44
CA PHE A 538 -20.72 -11.97 -6.53
C PHE A 538 -20.61 -11.07 -7.76
N ASN A 539 -21.00 -11.56 -8.95
CA ASN A 539 -20.96 -10.76 -10.18
C ASN A 539 -21.79 -9.49 -10.05
N LYS A 540 -23.01 -9.59 -9.48
CA LYS A 540 -23.86 -8.42 -9.22
C LYS A 540 -23.20 -7.41 -8.29
N TRP A 541 -22.54 -7.88 -7.23
CA TRP A 541 -21.79 -7.01 -6.32
C TRP A 541 -20.62 -6.33 -7.03
N LEU A 542 -19.81 -7.09 -7.76
CA LEU A 542 -18.65 -6.60 -8.47
C LEU A 542 -19.03 -5.55 -9.52
N LEU A 543 -20.00 -5.86 -10.39
CA LEU A 543 -20.51 -4.94 -11.41
C LEU A 543 -21.12 -3.67 -10.79
N GLY A 544 -21.83 -3.80 -9.67
CA GLY A 544 -22.33 -2.64 -8.92
C GLY A 544 -21.19 -1.72 -8.44
N LYS A 545 -20.11 -2.30 -7.91
CA LYS A 545 -18.94 -1.55 -7.45
C LYS A 545 -18.13 -0.94 -8.59
N THR A 546 -17.92 -1.65 -9.68
CA THR A 546 -17.25 -1.08 -10.85
C THR A 546 -18.08 0.03 -11.47
N LYS A 547 -19.41 -0.06 -11.43
CA LYS A 547 -20.30 0.99 -11.95
C LYS A 547 -20.10 2.31 -11.21
N GLU A 548 -20.04 2.26 -9.89
CA GLU A 548 -19.75 3.43 -9.05
C GLU A 548 -18.41 4.08 -9.45
N LEU A 549 -17.36 3.29 -9.67
CA LEU A 549 -16.04 3.82 -10.06
C LEU A 549 -16.05 4.49 -11.44
N VAL A 550 -16.72 3.85 -12.40
CA VAL A 550 -16.81 4.32 -13.78
C VAL A 550 -17.65 5.60 -13.85
N ASP A 551 -18.85 5.61 -13.25
CA ASP A 551 -19.76 6.76 -13.26
C ASP A 551 -19.14 8.00 -12.57
N GLU A 552 -18.31 7.81 -11.54
CA GLU A 552 -17.63 8.90 -10.84
C GLU A 552 -16.35 9.39 -11.53
N GLY A 553 -15.97 8.82 -12.67
CA GLY A 553 -14.74 9.18 -13.39
C GLY A 553 -13.48 8.88 -12.58
N ILE A 554 -13.50 7.79 -11.80
CA ILE A 554 -12.32 7.25 -11.13
C ILE A 554 -11.50 6.45 -12.15
N VAL A 555 -12.16 5.53 -12.88
CA VAL A 555 -11.53 4.71 -13.92
C VAL A 555 -11.22 5.57 -15.15
N GLY A 556 -9.98 5.47 -15.62
CA GLY A 556 -9.53 6.09 -16.87
C GLY A 556 -9.03 5.08 -17.90
N HIS A 557 -8.63 3.90 -17.44
CA HIS A 557 -8.01 2.82 -18.22
C HIS A 557 -8.56 1.48 -17.76
N ILE A 558 -8.67 0.50 -18.65
CA ILE A 558 -9.24 -0.81 -18.34
C ILE A 558 -8.34 -1.92 -18.83
N HIS A 559 -8.05 -2.84 -17.93
CA HIS A 559 -7.45 -4.13 -18.26
C HIS A 559 -8.52 -5.23 -18.24
N ILE A 560 -8.39 -6.13 -19.20
CA ILE A 560 -9.23 -7.31 -19.35
C ILE A 560 -8.32 -8.53 -19.27
N SER A 561 -8.54 -9.29 -18.22
CA SER A 561 -7.96 -10.60 -17.99
C SER A 561 -9.06 -11.50 -17.43
N ASP A 562 -9.02 -12.79 -17.73
CA ASP A 562 -9.95 -13.77 -17.17
C ASP A 562 -9.21 -14.75 -16.24
N ASN A 563 -9.94 -15.36 -15.34
CA ASN A 563 -9.43 -16.35 -14.40
C ASN A 563 -10.60 -17.13 -13.77
N PHE A 564 -10.28 -18.13 -12.96
CA PHE A 564 -11.29 -18.94 -12.27
C PHE A 564 -11.73 -18.36 -10.92
N GLY A 565 -11.15 -17.22 -10.50
CA GLY A 565 -11.40 -16.56 -9.22
C GLY A 565 -10.56 -17.10 -8.04
N PHE A 566 -9.57 -17.96 -8.31
CA PHE A 566 -8.66 -18.52 -7.30
C PHE A 566 -7.31 -17.82 -7.28
N HIS A 567 -6.69 -17.66 -8.45
CA HIS A 567 -5.49 -16.88 -8.64
C HIS A 567 -5.62 -16.00 -9.89
N ASP A 568 -4.58 -15.21 -10.10
CA ASP A 568 -4.47 -14.30 -11.22
C ASP A 568 -3.78 -15.00 -12.39
N GLU A 569 -4.57 -15.77 -13.15
CA GLU A 569 -4.06 -16.60 -14.25
C GLU A 569 -3.85 -15.85 -15.57
N HIS A 570 -4.44 -14.66 -15.72
CA HIS A 570 -4.45 -13.88 -16.96
C HIS A 570 -4.82 -14.72 -18.21
N LEU A 571 -5.94 -15.45 -18.14
CA LEU A 571 -6.51 -16.17 -19.28
C LEU A 571 -7.08 -15.18 -20.31
N ALA A 572 -7.30 -15.67 -21.54
CA ALA A 572 -8.03 -14.90 -22.54
C ALA A 572 -9.49 -14.70 -22.09
N ALA A 573 -10.11 -13.60 -22.53
CA ALA A 573 -11.49 -13.29 -22.16
C ALA A 573 -12.43 -14.43 -22.59
N GLY A 574 -13.18 -14.98 -21.64
CA GLY A 574 -14.17 -16.04 -21.89
C GLY A 574 -13.74 -17.45 -21.51
N ASP A 575 -12.46 -17.67 -21.20
CA ASP A 575 -11.97 -18.97 -20.73
C ASP A 575 -12.23 -19.21 -19.23
N GLY A 576 -12.48 -18.13 -18.47
CA GLY A 576 -12.71 -18.17 -17.03
C GLY A 576 -14.15 -17.88 -16.65
N ASN A 577 -14.33 -17.20 -15.51
CA ASN A 577 -15.64 -16.87 -14.95
C ASN A 577 -15.79 -15.40 -14.54
N ALA A 578 -14.85 -14.53 -14.94
CA ALA A 578 -15.00 -13.09 -14.72
C ALA A 578 -16.17 -12.53 -15.56
N PRO A 579 -16.96 -11.57 -15.04
CA PRO A 579 -18.11 -11.00 -15.76
C PRO A 579 -17.66 -9.95 -16.80
N ILE A 580 -16.81 -10.34 -17.73
CA ILE A 580 -16.11 -9.45 -18.68
C ILE A 580 -17.09 -8.75 -19.63
N ARG A 581 -18.03 -9.49 -20.25
CA ARG A 581 -19.02 -8.90 -21.19
C ARG A 581 -19.82 -7.77 -20.54
N ASP A 582 -20.40 -8.04 -19.37
CA ASP A 582 -21.22 -7.08 -18.64
C ASP A 582 -20.41 -5.85 -18.20
N PHE A 583 -19.17 -6.07 -17.75
CA PHE A 583 -18.27 -5.00 -17.35
C PHE A 583 -17.88 -4.08 -18.53
N VAL A 584 -17.53 -4.66 -19.67
CA VAL A 584 -17.20 -3.89 -20.89
C VAL A 584 -18.41 -3.13 -21.40
N GLU A 585 -19.59 -3.74 -21.44
CA GLU A 585 -20.83 -3.05 -21.85
C GLU A 585 -21.11 -1.84 -20.93
N GLN A 586 -20.94 -2.00 -19.62
CA GLN A 586 -21.08 -0.93 -18.64
C GLN A 586 -20.05 0.19 -18.85
N ALA A 587 -18.78 -0.16 -19.07
CA ALA A 587 -17.72 0.80 -19.32
C ALA A 587 -17.98 1.63 -20.60
N LYS A 588 -18.41 0.97 -21.68
CA LYS A 588 -18.79 1.63 -22.93
C LYS A 588 -19.96 2.59 -22.78
N LYS A 589 -21.00 2.20 -22.02
CA LYS A 589 -22.14 3.10 -21.72
C LYS A 589 -21.70 4.38 -21.01
N ALA A 590 -20.59 4.35 -20.29
CA ALA A 590 -19.98 5.51 -19.65
C ALA A 590 -18.95 6.24 -20.52
N GLY A 591 -18.72 5.80 -21.76
CA GLY A 591 -17.80 6.41 -22.71
C GLY A 591 -16.35 5.92 -22.62
N LEU A 592 -16.08 4.83 -21.92
CA LEU A 592 -14.77 4.16 -21.92
C LEU A 592 -14.74 3.13 -23.05
N ASN A 593 -13.88 3.36 -24.04
CA ASN A 593 -13.77 2.54 -25.26
C ASN A 593 -12.34 2.01 -25.49
N GLU A 594 -11.50 2.04 -24.45
CA GLU A 594 -10.11 1.59 -24.50
C GLU A 594 -9.94 0.41 -23.55
N PHE A 595 -9.73 -0.79 -24.09
CA PHE A 595 -9.59 -2.02 -23.32
C PHE A 595 -8.27 -2.71 -23.68
N ILE A 596 -7.42 -2.99 -22.70
CA ILE A 596 -6.17 -3.74 -22.91
C ILE A 596 -6.35 -5.17 -22.41
N VAL A 597 -6.17 -6.14 -23.31
CA VAL A 597 -6.18 -7.55 -22.94
C VAL A 597 -4.82 -7.94 -22.38
N GLU A 598 -4.80 -8.39 -21.14
CA GLU A 598 -3.60 -8.84 -20.43
C GLU A 598 -3.63 -10.36 -20.29
N SER A 599 -3.08 -11.06 -21.28
CA SER A 599 -2.98 -12.53 -21.25
C SER A 599 -1.58 -12.98 -20.81
N GLY A 600 -1.51 -13.81 -19.78
CA GLY A 600 -0.27 -14.28 -19.16
C GLY A 600 0.52 -15.25 -20.04
N SER A 601 -0.15 -15.89 -21.01
CA SER A 601 0.52 -16.70 -22.03
C SER A 601 1.31 -15.86 -23.04
N PHE A 602 0.95 -14.57 -23.15
CA PHE A 602 1.36 -13.66 -24.23
C PHE A 602 1.18 -14.25 -25.64
N ASN A 603 0.37 -15.31 -25.79
CA ASN A 603 0.22 -16.03 -27.03
C ASN A 603 -0.59 -15.18 -28.01
N PRO A 604 0.03 -14.69 -29.09
CA PRO A 604 -0.65 -13.78 -29.98
C PRO A 604 -1.82 -14.39 -30.75
N LEU A 605 -1.83 -15.71 -30.88
CA LEU A 605 -2.89 -16.43 -31.58
C LEU A 605 -4.17 -16.55 -30.77
N THR A 606 -4.10 -16.36 -29.45
CA THR A 606 -5.24 -16.54 -28.55
C THR A 606 -5.63 -15.24 -27.84
N SER A 607 -4.68 -14.40 -27.41
CA SER A 607 -4.99 -13.22 -26.58
C SER A 607 -6.05 -12.28 -27.20
N LEU A 608 -5.81 -11.76 -28.41
CA LEU A 608 -6.75 -10.88 -29.09
C LEU A 608 -7.85 -11.65 -29.82
N PRO A 609 -7.54 -12.72 -30.57
CA PRO A 609 -8.59 -13.42 -31.31
C PRO A 609 -9.68 -14.04 -30.46
N ASP A 610 -9.32 -14.68 -29.34
CA ASP A 610 -10.31 -15.29 -28.46
C ASP A 610 -11.14 -14.22 -27.76
N THR A 611 -10.53 -13.06 -27.44
CA THR A 611 -11.27 -11.90 -26.95
C THR A 611 -12.26 -11.39 -28.00
N TRP A 612 -11.86 -11.19 -29.25
CA TRP A 612 -12.78 -10.76 -30.31
C TRP A 612 -13.93 -11.76 -30.51
N MET A 613 -13.64 -13.06 -30.47
CA MET A 613 -14.65 -14.11 -30.49
C MET A 613 -15.58 -14.02 -29.27
N HIS A 614 -15.02 -13.80 -28.08
CA HIS A 614 -15.79 -13.63 -26.85
C HIS A 614 -16.73 -12.43 -26.92
N PHE A 615 -16.49 -11.45 -27.78
CA PHE A 615 -17.39 -10.34 -28.01
C PHE A 615 -18.28 -10.50 -29.25
N ASP A 616 -18.36 -11.70 -29.84
CA ASP A 616 -19.16 -12.01 -31.02
C ASP A 616 -18.79 -11.10 -32.21
N SER A 617 -17.49 -10.84 -32.37
CA SER A 617 -16.97 -10.06 -33.48
C SER A 617 -17.07 -10.85 -34.78
N PRO A 618 -17.47 -10.21 -35.91
CA PRO A 618 -17.48 -10.84 -37.21
C PRO A 618 -16.05 -11.02 -37.72
N VAL A 619 -15.27 -11.89 -37.07
CA VAL A 619 -13.95 -12.29 -37.54
C VAL A 619 -14.13 -13.51 -38.44
N TYR A 620 -14.19 -13.27 -39.75
CA TYR A 620 -14.29 -14.32 -40.77
C TYR A 620 -12.92 -14.54 -41.44
N GLY A 621 -12.62 -15.79 -41.79
CA GLY A 621 -11.50 -16.08 -42.67
C GLY A 621 -11.76 -15.48 -44.06
N MET A 622 -10.74 -14.94 -44.73
CA MET A 622 -10.84 -14.66 -46.16
C MET A 622 -11.11 -15.98 -46.89
N HIS A 623 -12.35 -16.18 -47.33
CA HIS A 623 -12.74 -17.38 -48.04
C HIS A 623 -12.02 -17.45 -49.40
N VAL A 624 -11.24 -18.50 -49.60
CA VAL A 624 -10.76 -18.88 -50.93
C VAL A 624 -11.93 -19.55 -51.65
N ALA A 625 -12.40 -18.96 -52.73
CA ALA A 625 -13.43 -19.56 -53.59
C ALA A 625 -13.02 -21.00 -53.98
N GLY A 626 -13.79 -21.99 -53.52
CA GLY A 626 -13.69 -23.39 -53.96
C GLY A 626 -13.12 -24.42 -52.97
N PHE A 627 -12.80 -24.10 -51.71
CA PHE A 627 -12.15 -25.06 -50.79
C PHE A 627 -12.82 -25.33 -49.43
N THR A 628 -13.93 -24.66 -49.07
CA THR A 628 -14.71 -25.01 -47.87
C THR A 628 -16.21 -24.94 -48.14
N ASN A 629 -17.00 -25.76 -47.43
CA ASN A 629 -18.46 -25.81 -47.56
C ASN A 629 -19.05 -24.39 -47.51
N ASP A 630 -19.81 -24.11 -48.55
CA ASP A 630 -20.09 -22.80 -49.11
C ASP A 630 -21.07 -22.00 -48.23
N THR A 631 -20.59 -20.95 -47.55
CA THR A 631 -21.44 -19.95 -46.88
C THR A 631 -22.13 -19.01 -47.88
N TRP A 632 -21.79 -19.09 -49.18
CA TRP A 632 -22.45 -18.32 -50.24
C TRP A 632 -23.85 -18.87 -50.61
N THR A 633 -24.16 -20.12 -50.24
CA THR A 633 -25.44 -20.78 -50.58
C THR A 633 -26.34 -21.09 -49.38
N ASP A 634 -25.86 -20.93 -48.14
CA ASP A 634 -26.67 -21.14 -46.92
C ASP A 634 -26.49 -20.00 -45.90
N PRO A 635 -27.41 -19.02 -45.84
CA PRO A 635 -27.38 -17.94 -44.86
C PRO A 635 -27.59 -18.40 -43.40
N ASN A 636 -27.88 -19.69 -43.14
CA ASN A 636 -27.94 -20.27 -41.80
C ASN A 636 -26.62 -20.92 -41.34
N SER A 637 -25.57 -20.90 -42.15
CA SER A 637 -24.29 -21.51 -41.79
C SER A 637 -23.47 -20.58 -40.87
N ALA A 638 -23.56 -20.82 -39.56
CA ALA A 638 -22.75 -20.12 -38.57
C ALA A 638 -21.23 -20.35 -38.82
N PRO A 639 -20.38 -19.32 -38.73
CA PRO A 639 -18.93 -19.46 -38.84
C PRO A 639 -18.43 -20.49 -37.82
N ARG A 640 -17.77 -21.56 -38.30
CA ARG A 640 -17.21 -22.60 -37.42
C ARG A 640 -15.77 -22.25 -37.07
N TRP A 641 -15.36 -22.51 -35.82
CA TRP A 641 -14.01 -22.34 -35.24
C TRP A 641 -12.83 -22.67 -36.18
N ASN A 642 -12.96 -23.75 -36.97
CA ASN A 642 -11.92 -24.17 -37.92
C ASN A 642 -11.65 -23.15 -39.04
N ASN A 643 -12.53 -22.18 -39.29
CA ASN A 643 -12.37 -21.19 -40.36
C ASN A 643 -11.42 -20.06 -39.96
N PHE A 644 -11.20 -19.79 -38.67
CA PHE A 644 -10.33 -18.70 -38.21
C PHE A 644 -8.86 -19.14 -38.12
N HIS A 645 -8.55 -20.13 -37.27
CA HIS A 645 -7.20 -20.67 -37.10
C HIS A 645 -6.67 -21.50 -38.29
N ARG A 646 -7.37 -21.57 -39.43
CA ARG A 646 -6.89 -22.30 -40.62
C ARG A 646 -7.13 -21.55 -41.94
N SER A 647 -7.52 -20.29 -41.87
CA SER A 647 -7.90 -19.48 -43.05
C SER A 647 -6.76 -19.22 -44.02
N TYR A 648 -5.51 -19.14 -43.54
CA TYR A 648 -4.34 -18.98 -44.41
C TYR A 648 -3.73 -20.34 -44.77
N PHE A 649 -4.17 -20.93 -45.90
CA PHE A 649 -3.65 -22.20 -46.44
C PHE A 649 -3.64 -23.36 -45.43
N GLY A 650 -4.64 -23.45 -44.54
CA GLY A 650 -4.70 -24.53 -43.55
C GLY A 650 -3.70 -24.38 -42.40
N LYS A 651 -3.00 -23.23 -42.30
CA LYS A 651 -2.06 -22.93 -41.22
C LYS A 651 -2.71 -22.08 -40.12
N THR A 652 -2.20 -22.27 -38.90
CA THR A 652 -2.63 -21.59 -37.66
C THR A 652 -2.15 -20.15 -37.52
N GLU A 653 -1.46 -19.63 -38.53
CA GLU A 653 -0.83 -18.32 -38.46
C GLU A 653 -0.96 -17.59 -39.81
N GLY A 654 -1.25 -16.29 -39.75
CA GLY A 654 -1.23 -15.40 -40.91
C GLY A 654 0.19 -15.20 -41.46
N PRO A 655 0.35 -14.64 -42.67
CA PRO A 655 1.67 -14.41 -43.25
C PRO A 655 2.49 -13.44 -42.39
N ARG A 656 3.68 -13.88 -41.94
CA ARG A 656 4.67 -13.05 -41.21
C ARG A 656 5.47 -12.11 -42.13
N TYR A 657 5.16 -12.10 -43.42
CA TYR A 657 5.88 -11.34 -44.44
C TYR A 657 4.88 -10.71 -45.40
N LEU A 658 5.16 -9.47 -45.79
CA LEU A 658 4.44 -8.77 -46.84
C LEU A 658 4.88 -9.33 -48.21
N VAL A 659 3.92 -9.56 -49.11
CA VAL A 659 4.14 -10.00 -50.50
C VAL A 659 3.38 -9.05 -51.45
N GLY A 660 3.95 -8.76 -52.62
CA GLY A 660 3.43 -7.76 -53.58
C GLY A 660 4.20 -6.44 -53.55
N ASP A 661 3.58 -5.33 -53.94
CA ASP A 661 4.23 -3.99 -54.03
C ASP A 661 4.79 -3.45 -52.70
N MET A 662 4.38 -4.05 -51.57
CA MET A 662 4.94 -3.75 -50.25
C MET A 662 6.13 -4.64 -49.86
N ALA A 663 6.45 -5.69 -50.62
CA ALA A 663 7.64 -6.50 -50.41
C ALA A 663 8.89 -5.75 -50.89
N PRO A 664 10.08 -6.00 -50.28
CA PRO A 664 11.31 -5.42 -50.81
C PRO A 664 11.51 -5.88 -52.26
N SER A 665 11.88 -4.96 -53.16
CA SER A 665 12.16 -5.30 -54.56
C SER A 665 13.25 -6.36 -54.64
N ASP A 666 13.34 -7.07 -55.78
CA ASP A 666 14.33 -8.13 -55.97
C ASP A 666 15.78 -7.63 -55.76
N ASP A 667 16.02 -6.33 -55.94
CA ASP A 667 17.32 -5.68 -55.68
C ASP A 667 17.71 -5.64 -54.19
N PHE A 668 16.76 -5.82 -53.28
CA PHE A 668 16.96 -5.85 -51.83
C PHE A 668 16.84 -7.26 -51.22
N LYS A 669 16.63 -8.31 -52.04
CA LYS A 669 16.71 -9.71 -51.57
C LYS A 669 18.13 -10.02 -51.09
N GLY A 670 18.33 -10.05 -49.77
CA GLY A 670 19.62 -10.29 -49.12
C GLY A 670 20.20 -9.08 -48.38
N ALA A 671 19.52 -7.92 -48.40
CA ALA A 671 19.89 -6.77 -47.58
C ALA A 671 19.47 -6.98 -46.11
N PRO A 672 20.29 -6.58 -45.12
CA PRO A 672 20.02 -6.81 -43.69
C PRO A 672 18.94 -5.91 -43.08
N PHE A 673 18.29 -5.04 -43.86
CA PHE A 673 17.29 -4.10 -43.37
C PHE A 673 16.03 -4.12 -44.24
N TYR A 674 14.91 -4.51 -43.62
CA TYR A 674 13.57 -4.28 -44.12
C TYR A 674 12.73 -3.69 -42.97
N THR A 675 12.20 -2.50 -43.17
CA THR A 675 11.50 -1.70 -42.15
C THR A 675 9.97 -1.89 -42.17
N GLY A 676 9.45 -2.67 -43.12
CA GLY A 676 7.99 -2.79 -43.34
C GLY A 676 7.38 -1.58 -44.05
N VAL A 677 8.20 -0.74 -44.68
CA VAL A 677 7.77 0.45 -45.45
C VAL A 677 8.07 0.20 -46.93
N SER A 678 7.15 0.56 -47.80
CA SER A 678 7.42 0.72 -49.23
C SER A 678 8.50 1.80 -49.40
N LEU A 679 9.64 1.45 -50.00
CA LEU A 679 10.61 2.44 -50.46
C LEU A 679 10.09 3.00 -51.79
N GLU A 680 9.26 4.04 -51.70
CA GLU A 680 9.06 4.98 -52.83
C GLU A 680 10.11 6.09 -52.78
#